data_AF-A0A7X6KTH5-F1
#
_entry.id   AF-A0A7X6KTH5-F1
#
_cell.length_a   1.000
_cell.length_b   1.000
_cell.length_c   1.000
_cell.angle_alpha   90.00
_cell.angle_beta   90.00
_cell.angle_gamma   90.00
#
_symmetry.space_group_name_H-M   'P 1'
#
loop_
_entity.id
_entity.type
_entity.pdbx_description
1 polymer ?
#
loop_
_entity_poly.entity_id
_entity_poly.type
_entity_poly.pdbx_seq_one_letter_code
_entity_poly.pdbx_strand_id
1 'polypeptide(L)'
;MLAIVVIVLTLLVTAGAAVYAPRFGLPAPLILVLVGIAVSFLPVVPAVDIEPEWILAGVLPPLLYSAAVSMPTMSLRRDFGAVSGLSVLLVVGTSLVLGLFFAWAVPGIDLAWGVALGAIISPTDAVATRIVKNAGASPRVVALLEGEGLLNDASALVVLRTAIAATAVAFSFWHALGTFLYSVGVAALIGWAVGRLNVRLRARVTDAPVNTLISFTVPFLASIPAEELGASGLVAAVVAGLITGWRGPRVLAPQHRLSDRQNWATVELMLEGVVFLTMGLQLYGLVEEVHADHEGLGTAIALAAAALLLTVLLRAGFVIPMLAWLRHKAARRAAVAPRLSAIEQTLADPEWAQRFLVRQREAWARGELGRGRPELPGGGGPVPERRALPGRGQGSAGGDAAPVGIEAPIESAGQSSPGAAAGPGEVTGRPAPGEVGSADEITGHPVPGEVGGTGEIIGHPVPGEVGSPDDPGTAAAARSGMAPPAGFGRRPRRTMRLGLKMLARRTRRRGPGARPEDLSRFSTRVRRMLADIDYFRRSPLGKREGVIVVWAGMRGAVTVAAAQTLPADTPGRALLVVVAFIVAAFSLLIQGGTIGWLAGRLAPDAEAIARQQAETVEEHSRLLELLERAAATVDDAVEDAPLARLAAQRAALLDARDDGTFDAEALSGALEAIDAEQISLELRGGA
;
A
#
# COMPACT_ATOMS: atom_id res chain seq x y z
N MET A 1 6.75 44.69 2.80
CA MET A 1 5.92 44.81 1.57
C MET A 1 6.42 43.91 0.44
N LEU A 2 7.67 44.03 -0.04
CA LEU A 2 8.19 43.19 -1.15
C LEU A 2 8.07 41.68 -0.88
N ALA A 3 8.48 41.21 0.29
CA ALA A 3 8.36 39.79 0.66
C ALA A 3 6.92 39.26 0.59
N ILE A 4 5.94 40.08 1.00
CA ILE A 4 4.52 39.73 0.93
C ILE A 4 4.06 39.62 -0.53
N VAL A 5 4.49 40.56 -1.38
CA VAL A 5 4.20 40.53 -2.83
C VAL A 5 4.77 39.27 -3.48
N VAL A 6 6.00 38.90 -3.14
CA VAL A 6 6.64 37.67 -3.65
C VAL A 6 5.85 36.43 -3.21
N ILE A 7 5.48 36.33 -1.93
CA ILE A 7 4.68 35.21 -1.42
C ILE A 7 3.34 35.12 -2.17
N VAL A 8 2.62 36.24 -2.30
CA VAL A 8 1.33 36.26 -3.00
C VAL A 8 1.49 35.86 -4.47
N LEU A 9 2.51 36.37 -5.15
CA LEU A 9 2.79 36.01 -6.54
C LEU A 9 3.10 34.52 -6.68
N THR A 10 3.94 33.96 -5.80
CA THR A 10 4.25 32.54 -5.77
C THR A 10 2.99 31.68 -5.60
N LEU A 11 2.09 32.07 -4.70
CA LEU A 11 0.82 31.37 -4.50
C LEU A 11 -0.09 31.46 -5.74
N LEU A 12 -0.20 32.64 -6.36
CA LEU A 12 -0.99 32.83 -7.58
C LEU A 12 -0.43 32.04 -8.77
N VAL A 13 0.89 32.03 -8.95
CA VAL A 13 1.57 31.25 -9.99
C VAL A 13 1.40 29.75 -9.73
N THR A 14 1.48 29.30 -8.48
CA THR A 14 1.21 27.91 -8.08
C THR A 14 -0.22 27.50 -8.39
N ALA A 15 -1.20 28.31 -7.98
CA ALA A 15 -2.61 28.08 -8.29
C ALA A 15 -2.87 28.06 -9.81
N GLY A 16 -2.28 29.00 -10.54
CA GLY A 16 -2.34 29.04 -12.00
C GLY A 16 -1.78 27.76 -12.62
N ALA A 17 -0.56 27.37 -12.23
CA ALA A 17 0.07 26.14 -12.73
C ALA A 17 -0.80 24.90 -12.47
N ALA A 18 -1.41 24.79 -11.28
CA ALA A 18 -2.33 23.70 -10.96
C ALA A 18 -3.58 23.67 -11.84
N VAL A 19 -4.17 24.84 -12.14
CA VAL A 19 -5.36 24.96 -12.99
C VAL A 19 -5.05 24.66 -14.46
N TYR A 20 -3.89 25.09 -14.96
CA TYR A 20 -3.52 24.93 -16.36
C TYR A 20 -2.81 23.60 -16.67
N ALA A 21 -2.23 22.93 -15.67
CA ALA A 21 -1.54 21.65 -15.80
C ALA A 21 -2.33 20.59 -16.61
N PRO A 22 -3.60 20.30 -16.30
CA PRO A 22 -4.38 19.30 -17.06
C PRO A 22 -4.55 19.65 -18.54
N ARG A 23 -4.59 20.94 -18.90
CA ARG A 23 -4.76 21.37 -20.30
C ARG A 23 -3.53 21.09 -21.15
N PHE A 24 -2.35 21.15 -20.56
CA PHE A 24 -1.09 20.84 -21.24
C PHE A 24 -0.72 19.36 -21.15
N GLY A 25 -1.46 18.55 -20.37
CA GLY A 25 -1.06 17.18 -20.06
C GLY A 25 0.25 17.09 -19.27
N LEU A 26 0.65 18.19 -18.60
CA LEU A 26 1.89 18.29 -17.85
C LEU A 26 1.61 18.40 -16.34
N PRO A 27 2.47 17.88 -15.46
CA PRO A 27 2.35 18.06 -14.02
C PRO A 27 2.56 19.52 -13.61
N ALA A 28 1.83 20.01 -12.60
CA ALA A 28 1.98 21.39 -12.10
C ALA A 28 3.43 21.74 -11.66
N PRO A 29 4.17 20.86 -10.95
CA PRO A 29 5.60 21.07 -10.65
C PRO A 29 6.46 21.41 -11.87
N LEU A 30 6.21 20.75 -13.00
CA LEU A 30 6.96 20.97 -14.24
C LEU A 30 6.70 22.36 -14.80
N ILE A 31 5.45 22.81 -14.79
CA ILE A 31 5.08 24.18 -15.19
C ILE A 31 5.76 25.19 -14.28
N LEU A 32 5.80 24.95 -12.96
CA LEU A 32 6.43 25.85 -12.00
C LEU A 32 7.93 25.99 -12.22
N VAL A 33 8.64 24.89 -12.47
CA VAL A 33 10.07 24.92 -12.81
C VAL A 33 10.29 25.72 -14.10
N LEU A 34 9.50 25.48 -15.14
CA LEU A 34 9.62 26.20 -16.42
C LEU A 34 9.34 27.70 -16.27
N VAL A 35 8.30 28.06 -15.51
CA VAL A 35 7.97 29.46 -15.20
C VAL A 35 9.09 30.11 -14.38
N GLY A 36 9.60 29.43 -13.35
CA GLY A 36 10.72 29.93 -12.55
C GLY A 36 11.98 30.15 -13.38
N ILE A 37 12.31 29.20 -14.28
CA ILE A 37 13.41 29.34 -15.23
C ILE A 37 13.21 30.57 -16.11
N ALA A 38 12.04 30.71 -16.76
CA ALA A 38 11.75 31.85 -17.62
C ALA A 38 11.83 33.19 -16.88
N VAL A 39 11.32 33.24 -15.65
CA VAL A 39 11.34 34.44 -14.81
C VAL A 39 12.75 34.78 -14.32
N SER A 40 13.60 33.78 -14.06
CA SER A 40 14.98 33.99 -13.59
C SER A 40 15.87 34.74 -14.58
N PHE A 41 15.57 34.68 -15.88
CA PHE A 41 16.29 35.43 -16.91
C PHE A 41 15.82 36.88 -17.05
N LEU A 42 14.78 37.31 -16.31
CA LEU A 42 14.33 38.69 -16.34
C LEU A 42 15.28 39.58 -15.51
N PRO A 43 15.84 40.66 -16.08
CA PRO A 43 16.84 41.50 -15.41
C PRO A 43 16.30 42.26 -14.18
N VAL A 44 14.97 42.29 -14.01
CA VAL A 44 14.29 42.93 -12.87
C VAL A 44 14.26 42.00 -11.65
N VAL A 45 14.47 40.70 -11.83
CA VAL A 45 14.39 39.70 -10.77
C VAL A 45 15.80 39.43 -10.24
N PRO A 46 16.12 39.73 -8.97
CA PRO A 46 17.41 39.42 -8.39
C PRO A 46 17.58 37.90 -8.22
N ALA A 47 18.84 37.44 -8.15
CA ALA A 47 19.13 36.05 -7.83
C ALA A 47 18.50 35.67 -6.47
N VAL A 48 17.65 34.63 -6.49
CA VAL A 48 16.97 34.13 -5.31
C VAL A 48 17.82 33.05 -4.68
N ASP A 49 18.35 33.31 -3.50
CA ASP A 49 19.03 32.30 -2.68
C ASP A 49 18.13 31.92 -1.50
N ILE A 50 17.99 30.61 -1.25
CA ILE A 50 17.18 30.08 -0.14
C ILE A 50 18.06 29.17 0.67
N GLU A 51 18.24 29.52 1.94
CA GLU A 51 19.05 28.72 2.84
C GLU A 51 18.42 27.32 2.94
N PRO A 52 19.21 26.24 2.72
CA PRO A 52 18.67 24.89 2.62
C PRO A 52 17.96 24.41 3.89
N GLU A 53 18.28 24.99 5.05
CA GLU A 53 17.60 24.71 6.31
C GLU A 53 16.10 25.05 6.29
N TRP A 54 15.67 26.09 5.56
CA TRP A 54 14.24 26.39 5.40
C TRP A 54 13.52 25.27 4.64
N ILE A 55 14.18 24.67 3.65
CA ILE A 55 13.60 23.55 2.89
C ILE A 55 13.63 22.29 3.74
N LEU A 56 14.79 21.94 4.31
CA LEU A 56 14.99 20.67 5.03
C LEU A 56 14.25 20.60 6.36
N ALA A 57 14.20 21.68 7.14
CA ALA A 57 13.53 21.72 8.44
C ALA A 57 12.12 22.32 8.37
N GLY A 58 11.87 23.23 7.42
CA GLY A 58 10.57 23.90 7.27
C GLY A 58 9.60 23.17 6.34
N VAL A 59 10.04 22.81 5.13
CA VAL A 59 9.16 22.34 4.06
C VAL A 59 9.06 20.81 3.98
N LEU A 60 10.17 20.09 4.12
CA LEU A 60 10.16 18.62 3.98
C LEU A 60 9.39 17.88 5.08
N PRO A 61 9.49 18.22 6.38
CA PRO A 61 8.75 17.50 7.42
C PRO A 61 7.23 17.47 7.19
N PRO A 62 6.54 18.58 6.88
CA PRO A 62 5.11 18.55 6.57
C PRO A 62 4.79 17.78 5.28
N LEU A 63 5.59 17.90 4.22
CA LEU A 63 5.39 17.12 2.98
C LEU A 63 5.49 15.62 3.24
N LEU A 64 6.58 15.17 3.87
CA LEU A 64 6.81 13.77 4.20
C LEU A 64 5.76 13.23 5.19
N TYR A 65 5.34 14.04 6.16
CA TYR A 65 4.26 13.68 7.08
C TYR A 65 2.95 13.46 6.33
N SER A 66 2.56 14.40 5.46
CA SER A 66 1.31 14.31 4.71
C SER A 66 1.28 13.07 3.80
N ALA A 67 2.37 12.82 3.07
CA ALA A 67 2.53 11.64 2.24
C ALA A 67 2.50 10.33 3.08
N ALA A 68 3.09 10.33 4.27
CA ALA A 68 3.07 9.19 5.18
C ALA A 68 1.66 8.94 5.78
N VAL A 69 0.87 9.99 6.03
CA VAL A 69 -0.52 9.87 6.52
C VAL A 69 -1.43 9.27 5.45
N SER A 70 -1.26 9.66 4.18
CA SER A 70 -2.04 9.13 3.06
C SER A 70 -1.62 7.74 2.62
N MET A 71 -0.48 7.24 3.11
CA MET A 71 0.10 5.99 2.62
C MET A 71 -0.78 4.76 2.95
N PRO A 72 -1.08 3.89 1.97
CA PRO A 72 -1.79 2.63 2.21
C PRO A 72 -0.94 1.64 3.04
N THR A 73 -1.09 1.70 4.37
CA THR A 73 -0.25 0.94 5.32
C THR A 73 -0.23 -0.57 5.10
N MET A 74 -1.33 -1.16 4.59
CA MET A 74 -1.39 -2.60 4.31
C MET A 74 -0.57 -2.98 3.07
N SER A 75 -0.63 -2.18 2.01
CA SER A 75 0.18 -2.35 0.80
C SER A 75 1.67 -2.15 1.13
N LEU A 76 2.00 -1.12 1.91
CA LEU A 76 3.36 -0.93 2.43
C LEU A 76 3.86 -2.16 3.18
N ARG A 77 3.06 -2.72 4.09
CA ARG A 77 3.45 -3.89 4.87
C ARG A 77 3.72 -5.12 3.99
N ARG A 78 2.91 -5.31 2.93
CA ARG A 78 3.05 -6.44 1.99
C ARG A 78 4.30 -6.34 1.14
N ASP A 79 4.64 -5.13 0.70
CA ASP A 79 5.77 -4.84 -0.16
C ASP A 79 6.98 -4.22 0.59
N PHE A 80 6.96 -4.23 1.93
CA PHE A 80 7.99 -3.60 2.78
C PHE A 80 9.41 -4.02 2.40
N GLY A 81 9.63 -5.30 2.12
CA GLY A 81 10.94 -5.79 1.70
C GLY A 81 11.43 -5.22 0.36
N ALA A 82 10.51 -4.92 -0.57
CA ALA A 82 10.84 -4.28 -1.83
C ALA A 82 11.07 -2.77 -1.62
N VAL A 83 10.18 -2.12 -0.87
CA VAL A 83 10.31 -0.70 -0.48
C VAL A 83 11.64 -0.44 0.23
N SER A 84 11.98 -1.20 1.28
CA SER A 84 13.27 -1.06 1.97
C SER A 84 14.48 -1.30 1.06
N GLY A 85 14.34 -2.22 0.09
CA GLY A 85 15.38 -2.46 -0.92
C GLY A 85 15.61 -1.24 -1.81
N LEU A 86 14.53 -0.60 -2.28
CA LEU A 86 14.59 0.60 -3.10
C LEU A 86 15.05 1.83 -2.31
N SER A 87 14.59 2.00 -1.08
CA SER A 87 14.89 3.20 -0.29
C SER A 87 16.25 3.18 0.40
N VAL A 88 16.79 2.01 0.74
CA VAL A 88 18.04 1.90 1.50
C VAL A 88 19.15 1.29 0.66
N LEU A 89 18.95 0.06 0.18
CA LEU A 89 20.00 -0.69 -0.51
C LEU A 89 20.35 -0.07 -1.86
N LEU A 90 19.34 0.28 -2.66
CA LEU A 90 19.56 0.97 -3.92
C LEU A 90 20.20 2.34 -3.66
N VAL A 91 19.72 3.13 -2.70
CA VAL A 91 20.28 4.46 -2.38
C VAL A 91 21.75 4.40 -1.99
N VAL A 92 22.14 3.49 -1.11
CA VAL A 92 23.55 3.29 -0.74
C VAL A 92 24.36 2.87 -1.97
N GLY A 93 23.85 1.90 -2.75
CA GLY A 93 24.53 1.40 -3.95
C GLY A 93 24.73 2.48 -5.02
N THR A 94 23.70 3.28 -5.31
CA THR A 94 23.76 4.40 -6.27
C THR A 94 24.69 5.50 -5.79
N SER A 95 24.66 5.84 -4.50
CA SER A 95 25.54 6.86 -3.93
C SER A 95 27.02 6.46 -4.05
N LEU A 96 27.33 5.19 -3.79
CA LEU A 96 28.69 4.66 -3.94
C LEU A 96 29.14 4.68 -5.40
N VAL A 97 28.32 4.15 -6.33
CA VAL A 97 28.70 4.08 -7.75
C VAL A 97 28.83 5.48 -8.36
N LEU A 98 27.90 6.41 -8.05
CA LEU A 98 28.03 7.80 -8.44
C LEU A 98 29.25 8.46 -7.82
N GLY A 99 29.59 8.13 -6.58
CA GLY A 99 30.77 8.67 -5.93
C GLY A 99 32.07 8.24 -6.58
N LEU A 100 32.18 6.96 -6.99
CA LEU A 100 33.29 6.53 -7.84
C LEU A 100 33.32 7.27 -9.18
N PHE A 101 32.15 7.48 -9.78
CA PHE A 101 32.04 8.22 -11.04
C PHE A 101 32.53 9.66 -10.90
N PHE A 102 32.09 10.41 -9.89
CA PHE A 102 32.48 11.81 -9.70
C PHE A 102 33.94 11.97 -9.28
N ALA A 103 34.45 11.11 -8.40
CA ALA A 103 35.86 11.11 -8.03
C ALA A 103 36.78 10.81 -9.23
N TRP A 104 36.28 10.07 -10.23
CA TRP A 104 37.00 9.82 -11.48
C TRP A 104 36.83 10.96 -12.50
N ALA A 105 35.62 11.49 -12.65
CA ALA A 105 35.28 12.42 -13.70
C ALA A 105 35.61 13.89 -13.38
N VAL A 106 35.68 14.26 -12.10
CA VAL A 106 35.95 15.63 -11.65
C VAL A 106 37.31 15.67 -10.95
N PRO A 107 38.31 16.34 -11.55
CA PRO A 107 39.62 16.49 -10.93
C PRO A 107 39.52 17.22 -9.57
N GLY A 108 40.23 16.71 -8.55
CA GLY A 108 40.28 17.34 -7.23
C GLY A 108 39.19 16.90 -6.26
N ILE A 109 38.23 16.08 -6.70
CA ILE A 109 37.20 15.49 -5.85
C ILE A 109 37.64 14.11 -5.37
N ASP A 110 37.67 13.91 -4.06
CA ASP A 110 37.94 12.60 -3.47
C ASP A 110 36.67 11.72 -3.45
N LEU A 111 36.84 10.45 -3.06
CA LEU A 111 35.73 9.51 -3.02
C LEU A 111 34.64 9.95 -2.03
N ALA A 112 34.99 10.63 -0.93
CA ALA A 112 34.04 11.04 0.09
C ALA A 112 33.11 12.15 -0.44
N TRP A 113 33.67 13.19 -1.08
CA TRP A 113 32.90 14.23 -1.76
C TRP A 113 32.09 13.68 -2.94
N GLY A 114 32.67 12.72 -3.69
CA GLY A 114 31.93 12.00 -4.73
C GLY A 114 30.71 11.27 -4.16
N VAL A 115 30.87 10.51 -3.07
CA VAL A 115 29.77 9.78 -2.44
C VAL A 115 28.73 10.72 -1.84
N ALA A 116 29.15 11.87 -1.30
CA ALA A 116 28.24 12.93 -0.86
C ALA A 116 27.35 13.41 -2.02
N LEU A 117 27.94 13.73 -3.18
CA LEU A 117 27.17 14.10 -4.37
C LEU A 117 26.29 12.96 -4.89
N GLY A 118 26.80 11.73 -4.84
CA GLY A 118 26.02 10.53 -5.16
C GLY A 118 24.78 10.39 -4.26
N ALA A 119 24.92 10.68 -2.97
CA ALA A 119 23.83 10.67 -2.01
C ALA A 119 22.82 11.79 -2.25
N ILE A 120 23.25 12.95 -2.71
CA ILE A 120 22.37 14.07 -3.09
C ILE A 120 21.50 13.71 -4.32
N ILE A 121 22.08 13.05 -5.32
CA ILE A 121 21.42 12.70 -6.59
C ILE A 121 20.57 11.42 -6.52
N SER A 122 20.88 10.54 -5.56
CA SER A 122 20.24 9.25 -5.42
C SER A 122 18.74 9.27 -5.08
N PRO A 123 18.24 10.07 -4.12
CA PRO A 123 16.84 10.02 -3.72
C PRO A 123 15.92 10.46 -4.85
N THR A 124 14.68 9.98 -4.78
CA THR A 124 13.66 10.17 -5.80
C THR A 124 12.42 10.85 -5.24
N ASP A 125 11.80 11.68 -6.06
CA ASP A 125 10.74 12.59 -5.69
C ASP A 125 9.34 11.96 -5.83
N ALA A 126 8.44 12.34 -4.93
CA ALA A 126 7.05 11.90 -4.85
C ALA A 126 6.19 12.38 -6.02
N VAL A 127 6.62 13.42 -6.75
CA VAL A 127 5.93 13.91 -7.96
C VAL A 127 5.69 12.78 -8.95
N ALA A 128 6.65 11.87 -9.12
CA ALA A 128 6.51 10.76 -10.06
C ALA A 128 5.34 9.85 -9.74
N THR A 129 5.13 9.59 -8.46
CA THR A 129 4.05 8.73 -8.01
C THR A 129 2.70 9.34 -8.35
N ARG A 130 2.53 10.66 -8.24
CA ARG A 130 1.28 11.34 -8.62
C ARG A 130 0.98 11.26 -10.11
N ILE A 131 1.99 11.41 -10.97
CA ILE A 131 1.82 11.27 -12.42
C ILE A 131 1.45 9.82 -12.78
N VAL A 132 2.15 8.86 -12.18
CA VAL A 132 1.91 7.42 -12.37
C VAL A 132 0.52 7.02 -11.89
N LYS A 133 0.06 7.56 -10.76
CA LYS A 133 -1.29 7.38 -10.22
C LYS A 133 -2.34 7.93 -11.19
N ASN A 134 -2.17 9.16 -11.69
CA ASN A 134 -3.10 9.77 -12.63
C ASN A 134 -3.14 9.06 -14.00
N ALA A 135 -2.06 8.38 -14.38
CA ALA A 135 -2.00 7.58 -15.61
C ALA A 135 -2.61 6.18 -15.47
N GLY A 136 -3.23 5.84 -14.32
CA GLY A 136 -3.92 4.57 -14.11
C GLY A 136 -3.01 3.38 -13.79
N ALA A 137 -1.82 3.63 -13.23
CA ALA A 137 -0.96 2.54 -12.77
C ALA A 137 -1.57 1.77 -11.61
N SER A 138 -1.19 0.49 -11.46
CA SER A 138 -1.75 -0.35 -10.40
C SER A 138 -1.49 0.20 -8.99
N PRO A 139 -2.43 0.03 -8.04
CA PRO A 139 -2.29 0.51 -6.66
C PRO A 139 -1.01 0.05 -5.97
N ARG A 140 -0.51 -1.14 -6.36
CA ARG A 140 0.74 -1.70 -5.85
C ARG A 140 1.98 -0.97 -6.35
N VAL A 141 2.00 -0.54 -7.62
CA VAL A 141 3.10 0.28 -8.16
C VAL A 141 3.12 1.63 -7.47
N VAL A 142 1.95 2.26 -7.31
CA VAL A 142 1.81 3.54 -6.59
C VAL A 142 2.32 3.40 -5.15
N ALA A 143 1.87 2.39 -4.42
CA ALA A 143 2.32 2.15 -3.04
C ALA A 143 3.83 1.84 -2.93
N LEU A 144 4.40 1.15 -3.92
CA LEU A 144 5.85 0.89 -3.98
C LEU A 144 6.65 2.19 -4.16
N LEU A 145 6.19 3.08 -5.06
CA LEU A 145 6.84 4.36 -5.36
C LEU A 145 6.66 5.39 -4.24
N GLU A 146 5.47 5.50 -3.66
CA GLU A 146 5.21 6.30 -2.44
C GLU A 146 6.11 5.83 -1.30
N GLY A 147 6.19 4.52 -1.07
CA GLY A 147 7.02 3.96 -0.01
C GLY A 147 8.50 4.19 -0.24
N GLU A 148 8.93 4.15 -1.49
CA GLU A 148 10.31 4.47 -1.87
C GLU A 148 10.65 5.91 -1.45
N GLY A 149 9.85 6.88 -1.92
CA GLY A 149 9.99 8.31 -1.67
C GLY A 149 9.91 8.72 -0.20
N LEU A 150 9.21 7.95 0.63
CA LEU A 150 9.11 8.25 2.07
C LEU A 150 10.37 7.92 2.86
N LEU A 151 11.20 6.98 2.39
CA LEU A 151 12.36 6.46 3.14
C LEU A 151 13.71 6.75 2.48
N ASN A 152 13.72 7.08 1.18
CA ASN A 152 14.94 7.32 0.42
C ASN A 152 15.65 8.62 0.85
N ASP A 153 14.91 9.70 1.17
CA ASP A 153 15.44 11.00 1.59
C ASP A 153 16.23 10.87 2.89
N ALA A 154 15.67 10.13 3.85
CA ALA A 154 16.34 9.81 5.10
C ALA A 154 17.64 9.02 4.88
N SER A 155 17.58 8.02 4.00
CA SER A 155 18.74 7.18 3.69
C SER A 155 19.84 7.98 2.98
N ALA A 156 19.45 8.84 2.05
CA ALA A 156 20.33 9.73 1.31
C ALA A 156 21.04 10.72 2.26
N LEU A 157 20.30 11.38 3.15
CA LEU A 157 20.89 12.33 4.09
C LEU A 157 21.87 11.66 5.07
N VAL A 158 21.61 10.42 5.48
CA VAL A 158 22.56 9.64 6.28
C VAL A 158 23.84 9.37 5.50
N VAL A 159 23.72 8.89 4.24
CA VAL A 159 24.90 8.61 3.40
C VAL A 159 25.69 9.90 3.17
N LEU A 160 25.01 11.02 2.90
CA LEU A 160 25.60 12.35 2.75
C LEU A 160 26.38 12.76 3.99
N ARG A 161 25.76 12.75 5.19
CA ARG A 161 26.43 13.11 6.45
C ARG A 161 27.61 12.21 6.76
N THR A 162 27.49 10.90 6.48
CA THR A 162 28.57 9.93 6.68
C THR A 162 29.74 10.21 5.73
N ALA A 163 29.45 10.56 4.48
CA ALA A 163 30.45 10.90 3.49
C ALA A 163 31.19 12.19 3.85
N ILE A 164 30.46 13.24 4.26
CA ILE A 164 31.06 14.49 4.75
C ILE A 164 31.89 14.23 6.01
N ALA A 165 31.41 13.44 6.96
CA ALA A 165 32.20 13.13 8.16
C ALA A 165 33.50 12.36 7.85
N ALA A 166 33.51 11.55 6.78
CA ALA A 166 34.67 10.81 6.34
C ALA A 166 35.78 11.68 5.72
N THR A 167 35.50 12.94 5.35
CA THR A 167 36.53 13.88 4.90
C THR A 167 37.32 14.46 6.08
N ALA A 168 36.65 14.65 7.23
CA ALA A 168 37.25 15.23 8.42
C ALA A 168 37.99 14.21 9.29
N VAL A 169 37.56 12.95 9.29
CA VAL A 169 38.09 11.89 10.17
C VAL A 169 38.25 10.58 9.40
N ALA A 170 39.23 9.76 9.79
CA ALA A 170 39.41 8.41 9.24
C ALA A 170 38.10 7.60 9.35
N PHE A 171 37.63 7.09 8.21
CA PHE A 171 36.37 6.36 8.13
C PHE A 171 36.40 5.07 8.96
N SER A 172 35.41 4.90 9.84
CA SER A 172 35.14 3.64 10.55
C SER A 172 33.75 3.14 10.23
N PHE A 173 33.68 2.02 9.50
CA PHE A 173 32.42 1.39 9.10
C PHE A 173 31.49 1.10 10.28
N TRP A 174 32.04 0.55 11.38
CA TRP A 174 31.23 0.21 12.56
C TRP A 174 30.71 1.43 13.29
N HIS A 175 31.48 2.52 13.32
CA HIS A 175 31.02 3.79 13.87
C HIS A 175 29.90 4.38 13.00
N ALA A 176 30.09 4.44 11.68
CA ALA A 176 29.08 4.91 10.75
C ALA A 176 27.77 4.11 10.84
N LEU A 177 27.86 2.77 10.89
CA LEU A 177 26.71 1.89 11.07
C LEU A 177 26.03 2.09 12.43
N GLY A 178 26.81 2.27 13.50
CA GLY A 178 26.29 2.56 14.84
C GLY A 178 25.53 3.89 14.91
N THR A 179 26.11 4.96 14.35
CA THR A 179 25.49 6.29 14.26
C THR A 179 24.23 6.26 13.42
N PHE A 180 24.22 5.51 12.31
CA PHE A 180 23.02 5.31 11.49
C PHE A 180 21.90 4.60 12.27
N LEU A 181 22.21 3.46 12.90
CA LEU A 181 21.22 2.70 13.66
C LEU A 181 20.68 3.48 14.85
N TYR A 182 21.54 4.27 15.51
CA TYR A 182 21.13 5.20 16.55
C TYR A 182 20.17 6.27 15.99
N SER A 183 20.57 6.96 14.91
CA SER A 183 19.79 8.03 14.30
C SER A 183 18.41 7.57 13.85
N VAL A 184 18.32 6.41 13.18
CA VAL A 184 17.03 5.83 12.76
C VAL A 184 16.23 5.31 13.95
N GLY A 185 16.88 4.64 14.90
CA GLY A 185 16.21 4.05 16.07
C GLY A 185 15.57 5.10 16.98
N VAL A 186 16.31 6.17 17.28
CA VAL A 186 15.83 7.30 18.10
C VAL A 186 14.73 8.07 17.36
N ALA A 187 14.92 8.37 16.07
CA ALA A 187 13.90 9.04 15.26
C ALA A 187 12.59 8.22 15.19
N ALA A 188 12.69 6.90 14.99
CA ALA A 188 11.52 6.03 14.97
C ALA A 188 10.81 5.96 16.33
N LEU A 189 11.55 5.98 17.44
CA LEU A 189 10.98 6.01 18.78
C LEU A 189 10.21 7.31 19.04
N ILE A 190 10.83 8.45 18.71
CA ILE A 190 10.21 9.79 18.87
C ILE A 190 8.99 9.91 17.98
N GLY A 191 9.12 9.60 16.69
CA GLY A 191 8.01 9.62 15.74
C GLY A 191 6.85 8.73 16.17
N TRP A 192 7.14 7.53 16.69
CA TRP A 192 6.12 6.64 17.24
C TRP A 192 5.42 7.24 18.46
N ALA A 193 6.19 7.82 19.39
CA ALA A 193 5.65 8.45 20.60
C ALA A 193 4.77 9.67 20.26
N VAL A 194 5.28 10.57 19.42
CA VAL A 194 4.58 11.77 18.95
C VAL A 194 3.34 11.39 18.15
N GLY A 195 3.43 10.50 17.16
CA GLY A 195 2.27 10.05 16.39
C GLY A 195 1.19 9.42 17.27
N ARG A 196 1.59 8.62 18.27
CA ARG A 196 0.63 7.99 19.20
C ARG A 196 0.00 9.00 20.17
N LEU A 197 0.77 9.96 20.66
CA LEU A 197 0.28 11.04 21.51
C LEU A 197 -0.68 11.94 20.72
N ASN A 198 -0.28 12.36 19.52
CA ASN A 198 -1.05 13.18 18.61
C ASN A 198 -2.46 12.62 18.36
N VAL A 199 -2.56 11.36 17.92
CA VAL A 199 -3.86 10.73 17.64
C VAL A 199 -4.74 10.69 18.89
N ARG A 200 -4.17 10.44 20.08
CA ARG A 200 -4.93 10.43 21.34
C ARG A 200 -5.41 11.81 21.76
N LEU A 201 -4.60 12.85 21.56
CA LEU A 201 -4.96 14.23 21.88
C LEU A 201 -6.04 14.71 20.92
N ARG A 202 -5.83 14.53 19.60
CA ARG A 202 -6.78 14.89 18.55
C ARG A 202 -8.11 14.16 18.70
N ALA A 203 -8.12 12.92 19.19
CA ALA A 203 -9.36 12.18 19.50
C ALA A 203 -10.28 12.87 20.51
N ARG A 204 -9.73 13.73 21.38
CA ARG A 204 -10.49 14.44 22.42
C ARG A 204 -10.96 15.83 21.98
N VAL A 205 -10.49 16.30 20.83
CA VAL A 205 -10.83 17.62 20.29
C VAL A 205 -12.05 17.44 19.41
N THR A 206 -13.15 18.12 19.73
CA THR A 206 -14.40 18.04 18.98
C THR A 206 -14.38 18.93 17.73
N ASP A 207 -13.80 20.11 17.83
CA ASP A 207 -13.72 21.11 16.75
C ASP A 207 -12.74 20.71 15.64
N ALA A 208 -13.20 20.72 14.38
CA ALA A 208 -12.40 20.29 13.23
C ALA A 208 -11.24 21.26 12.90
N PRO A 209 -11.43 22.60 12.84
CA PRO A 209 -10.33 23.55 12.68
C PRO A 209 -9.21 23.39 13.72
N VAL A 210 -9.53 23.28 15.01
CA VAL A 210 -8.53 23.08 16.08
C VAL A 210 -7.80 21.75 15.89
N ASN A 211 -8.52 20.71 15.50
CA ASN A 211 -7.95 19.40 15.23
C ASN A 211 -6.94 19.43 14.07
N THR A 212 -7.26 20.12 12.98
CA THR A 212 -6.36 20.32 11.84
C THR A 212 -5.16 21.21 12.22
N LEU A 213 -5.37 22.26 13.03
CA LEU A 213 -4.27 23.10 13.52
C LEU A 213 -3.24 22.28 14.31
N ILE A 214 -3.70 21.40 15.20
CA ILE A 214 -2.82 20.45 15.90
C ILE A 214 -2.08 19.58 14.88
N SER A 215 -2.77 19.08 13.85
CA SER A 215 -2.15 18.25 12.81
C SER A 215 -0.96 18.94 12.14
N PHE A 216 -1.04 20.23 11.83
CA PHE A 216 0.06 20.97 11.21
C PHE A 216 1.32 21.07 12.08
N THR A 217 1.18 20.98 13.40
CA THR A 217 2.33 21.02 14.32
C THR A 217 3.05 19.67 14.46
N VAL A 218 2.37 18.55 14.16
CA VAL A 218 2.88 17.19 14.35
C VAL A 218 4.22 16.92 13.64
N PRO A 219 4.43 17.27 12.35
CA PRO A 219 5.71 17.05 11.70
C PRO A 219 6.87 17.70 12.45
N PHE A 220 6.69 18.94 12.93
CA PHE A 220 7.72 19.69 13.66
C PHE A 220 7.94 19.16 15.08
N LEU A 221 6.87 18.79 15.77
CA LEU A 221 6.94 18.14 17.08
C LEU A 221 7.65 16.79 17.04
N ALA A 222 7.66 16.13 15.88
CA ALA A 222 8.43 14.91 15.67
C ALA A 222 9.87 15.20 15.22
N SER A 223 10.08 16.12 14.26
CA SER A 223 11.38 16.35 13.64
C SER A 223 12.35 17.08 14.55
N ILE A 224 11.94 18.19 15.18
CA ILE A 224 12.82 19.07 15.95
C ILE A 224 13.47 18.32 17.13
N PRO A 225 12.72 17.62 18.02
CA PRO A 225 13.35 16.90 19.13
C PRO A 225 14.26 15.77 18.68
N ALA A 226 13.99 15.17 17.50
CA ALA A 226 14.87 14.15 16.95
C ALA A 226 16.19 14.76 16.48
N GLU A 227 16.16 15.93 15.83
CA GLU A 227 17.37 16.63 15.38
C GLU A 227 18.25 17.11 16.53
N GLU A 228 17.64 17.64 17.60
CA GLU A 228 18.35 18.01 18.84
C GLU A 228 19.09 16.83 19.50
N LEU A 229 18.59 15.60 19.28
CA LEU A 229 19.23 14.37 19.75
C LEU A 229 20.20 13.77 18.72
N GLY A 230 20.53 14.49 17.66
CA GLY A 230 21.39 14.01 16.56
C GLY A 230 20.76 12.89 15.72
N ALA A 231 19.45 12.69 15.85
CA ALA A 231 18.68 11.72 15.07
C ALA A 231 18.07 12.37 13.81
N SER A 232 17.46 11.56 12.93
CA SER A 232 16.85 12.08 11.71
C SER A 232 15.45 12.65 11.96
N GLY A 233 15.30 13.97 11.88
CA GLY A 233 14.01 14.65 11.98
C GLY A 233 12.98 14.21 10.93
N LEU A 234 13.42 14.05 9.68
CA LEU A 234 12.59 13.55 8.58
C LEU A 234 12.02 12.15 8.86
N VAL A 235 12.84 11.21 9.36
CA VAL A 235 12.36 9.86 9.75
C VAL A 235 11.34 9.95 10.87
N ALA A 236 11.55 10.82 11.86
CA ALA A 236 10.59 11.00 12.95
C ALA A 236 9.24 11.51 12.45
N ALA A 237 9.23 12.50 11.53
CA ALA A 237 8.02 13.01 10.89
C ALA A 237 7.29 11.93 10.07
N VAL A 238 8.01 11.15 9.25
CA VAL A 238 7.45 10.02 8.49
C VAL A 238 6.82 8.99 9.42
N VAL A 239 7.53 8.58 10.49
CA VAL A 239 7.00 7.59 11.43
C VAL A 239 5.77 8.14 12.17
N ALA A 240 5.76 9.41 12.56
CA ALA A 240 4.58 10.06 13.15
C ALA A 240 3.39 10.08 12.17
N GLY A 241 3.64 10.33 10.88
CA GLY A 241 2.67 10.28 9.80
C GLY A 241 2.10 8.88 9.60
N LEU A 242 2.96 7.85 9.47
CA LEU A 242 2.54 6.45 9.32
C LEU A 242 1.67 5.97 10.49
N ILE A 243 2.02 6.35 11.72
CA ILE A 243 1.22 6.03 12.92
C ILE A 243 -0.13 6.76 12.89
N THR A 244 -0.14 8.01 12.44
CA THR A 244 -1.37 8.80 12.29
C THR A 244 -2.28 8.22 11.21
N GLY A 245 -1.77 7.90 10.02
CA GLY A 245 -2.53 7.27 8.93
C GLY A 245 -3.09 5.89 9.30
N TRP A 246 -2.30 5.08 10.03
CA TRP A 246 -2.77 3.76 10.48
C TRP A 246 -3.91 3.85 11.52
N ARG A 247 -3.77 4.73 12.52
CA ARG A 247 -4.70 4.82 13.67
C ARG A 247 -5.84 5.80 13.49
N GLY A 248 -5.65 6.85 12.70
CA GLY A 248 -6.61 7.93 12.50
C GLY A 248 -8.02 7.43 12.15
N PRO A 249 -8.18 6.51 11.19
CA PRO A 249 -9.49 5.96 10.83
C PRO A 249 -10.25 5.23 11.95
N ARG A 250 -9.56 4.77 13.01
CA ARG A 250 -10.17 4.11 14.18
C ARG A 250 -10.61 5.07 15.28
N VAL A 251 -10.02 6.25 15.32
CA VAL A 251 -10.03 7.08 16.54
C VAL A 251 -10.52 8.50 16.28
N LEU A 252 -10.25 9.07 15.10
CA LEU A 252 -10.68 10.41 14.73
C LEU A 252 -12.13 10.38 14.22
N ALA A 253 -12.84 11.50 14.35
CA ALA A 253 -14.16 11.64 13.74
C ALA A 253 -14.03 11.79 12.20
N PRO A 254 -15.03 11.35 11.42
CA PRO A 254 -15.02 11.52 9.95
C PRO A 254 -14.83 12.97 9.50
N GLN A 255 -15.50 13.92 10.17
CA GLN A 255 -15.34 15.35 9.90
C GLN A 255 -13.88 15.84 10.04
N HIS A 256 -13.13 15.34 11.04
CA HIS A 256 -11.72 15.69 11.21
C HIS A 256 -10.86 15.12 10.09
N ARG A 257 -11.14 13.88 9.66
CA ARG A 257 -10.41 13.25 8.56
C ARG A 257 -10.66 13.95 7.22
N LEU A 258 -11.90 14.39 6.98
CA LEU A 258 -12.23 15.13 5.76
C LEU A 258 -11.53 16.50 5.74
N SER A 259 -11.65 17.25 6.84
CA SER A 259 -10.94 18.53 7.04
C SER A 259 -9.44 18.38 6.84
N ASP A 260 -8.82 17.38 7.48
CA ASP A 260 -7.39 17.11 7.34
C ASP A 260 -6.98 16.83 5.90
N ARG A 261 -7.69 15.95 5.18
CA ARG A 261 -7.34 15.61 3.79
C ARG A 261 -7.36 16.84 2.88
N GLN A 262 -8.38 17.68 2.99
CA GLN A 262 -8.52 18.90 2.18
C GLN A 262 -7.44 19.94 2.52
N ASN A 263 -7.22 20.17 3.81
CA ASN A 263 -6.25 21.15 4.28
C ASN A 263 -4.81 20.72 3.97
N TRP A 264 -4.46 19.45 4.16
CA TRP A 264 -3.15 18.92 3.79
C TRP A 264 -2.89 18.94 2.29
N ALA A 265 -3.88 18.62 1.45
CA ALA A 265 -3.73 18.73 0.00
C ALA A 265 -3.44 20.19 -0.44
N THR A 266 -4.05 21.16 0.23
CA THR A 266 -3.79 22.59 -0.02
C THR A 266 -2.38 22.98 0.42
N VAL A 267 -1.96 22.56 1.62
CA VAL A 267 -0.61 22.82 2.14
C VAL A 267 0.46 22.16 1.27
N GLU A 268 0.25 20.91 0.84
CA GLU A 268 1.15 20.19 -0.06
C GLU A 268 1.33 20.98 -1.37
N LEU A 269 0.22 21.39 -2.00
CA LEU A 269 0.27 22.20 -3.22
C LEU A 269 1.05 23.50 -3.02
N MET A 270 0.85 24.21 -1.90
CA MET A 270 1.55 25.46 -1.61
C MET A 270 3.05 25.23 -1.39
N LEU A 271 3.41 24.23 -0.58
CA LEU A 271 4.79 23.93 -0.21
C LEU A 271 5.60 23.45 -1.41
N GLU A 272 5.05 22.54 -2.20
CA GLU A 272 5.66 22.10 -3.45
C GLU A 272 5.72 23.23 -4.47
N GLY A 273 4.66 24.05 -4.53
CA GLY A 273 4.58 25.25 -5.35
C GLY A 273 5.79 26.16 -5.16
N VAL A 274 6.03 26.53 -3.89
CA VAL A 274 7.19 27.31 -3.46
C VAL A 274 8.47 26.62 -3.89
N VAL A 275 8.63 25.35 -3.53
CA VAL A 275 9.88 24.61 -3.73
C VAL A 275 10.25 24.43 -5.22
N PHE A 276 9.30 24.11 -6.10
CA PHE A 276 9.56 23.96 -7.53
C PHE A 276 9.75 25.30 -8.24
N LEU A 277 9.01 26.33 -7.84
CA LEU A 277 9.19 27.66 -8.40
C LEU A 277 10.56 28.22 -8.02
N THR A 278 10.97 28.08 -6.76
CA THR A 278 12.27 28.56 -6.27
C THR A 278 13.42 27.79 -6.90
N MET A 279 13.27 26.48 -7.08
CA MET A 279 14.20 25.69 -7.90
C MET A 279 14.34 26.29 -9.29
N GLY A 280 13.25 26.56 -10.01
CA GLY A 280 13.33 27.21 -11.32
C GLY A 280 14.03 28.57 -11.29
N LEU A 281 13.77 29.38 -10.25
CA LEU A 281 14.34 30.71 -10.08
C LEU A 281 15.86 30.70 -9.80
N GLN A 282 16.36 29.65 -9.14
CA GLN A 282 17.79 29.51 -8.80
C GLN A 282 18.69 29.21 -10.02
N LEU A 283 18.13 28.76 -11.15
CA LEU A 283 18.94 28.35 -12.31
C LEU A 283 19.84 29.47 -12.82
N TYR A 284 19.33 30.70 -12.93
CA TYR A 284 20.12 31.82 -13.45
C TYR A 284 21.36 32.11 -12.58
N GLY A 285 21.19 32.20 -11.26
CA GLY A 285 22.30 32.46 -10.34
C GLY A 285 23.37 31.37 -10.38
N LEU A 286 22.93 30.11 -10.46
CA LEU A 286 23.83 28.95 -10.59
C LEU A 286 24.62 28.96 -11.91
N VAL A 287 24.00 29.36 -13.01
CA VAL A 287 24.67 29.47 -14.31
C VAL A 287 25.71 30.60 -14.33
N GLU A 288 25.39 31.74 -13.70
CA GLU A 288 26.30 32.87 -13.59
C GLU A 288 27.53 32.53 -12.74
N GLU A 289 27.35 31.79 -11.64
CA GLU A 289 28.43 31.33 -10.76
C GLU A 289 29.40 30.36 -11.48
N VAL A 290 28.88 29.39 -12.24
CA VAL A 290 29.73 28.48 -13.04
C VAL A 290 30.43 29.17 -14.20
N HIS A 291 29.81 30.21 -14.77
CA HIS A 291 30.46 31.01 -15.80
C HIS A 291 31.63 31.81 -15.22
N ALA A 292 31.49 32.35 -14.01
CA ALA A 292 32.54 33.07 -13.29
C ALA A 292 33.74 32.16 -12.94
N ASP A 293 33.47 30.90 -12.56
CA ASP A 293 34.51 29.94 -12.16
C ASP A 293 35.26 29.27 -13.34
N HIS A 294 34.94 29.61 -14.60
CA HIS A 294 35.54 29.07 -15.82
C HIS A 294 35.42 27.54 -16.01
N GLU A 295 34.64 26.84 -15.18
CA GLU A 295 34.51 25.37 -15.23
C GLU A 295 33.66 24.84 -16.41
N GLY A 296 33.08 25.74 -17.21
CA GLY A 296 32.45 25.44 -18.49
C GLY A 296 31.10 24.71 -18.32
N LEU A 297 30.01 25.42 -18.63
CA LEU A 297 28.63 24.91 -18.54
C LEU A 297 28.41 23.60 -19.34
N GLY A 298 29.16 23.39 -20.41
CA GLY A 298 29.15 22.13 -21.17
C GLY A 298 29.62 20.92 -20.36
N THR A 299 30.65 21.08 -19.51
CA THR A 299 31.15 20.02 -18.62
C THR A 299 30.09 19.65 -17.58
N ALA A 300 29.46 20.66 -16.96
CA ALA A 300 28.39 20.45 -15.99
C ALA A 300 27.21 19.68 -16.60
N ILE A 301 26.77 20.06 -17.81
CA ILE A 301 25.70 19.36 -18.54
C ILE A 301 26.13 17.92 -18.86
N ALA A 302 27.35 17.69 -19.32
CA ALA A 302 27.83 16.35 -19.67
C ALA A 302 27.90 15.44 -18.43
N LEU A 303 28.43 15.94 -17.31
CA LEU A 303 28.47 15.23 -16.04
C LEU A 303 27.06 14.92 -15.53
N ALA A 304 26.15 15.89 -15.59
CA ALA A 304 24.76 15.72 -15.18
C ALA A 304 24.03 14.68 -16.06
N ALA A 305 24.20 14.73 -17.37
CA ALA A 305 23.63 13.76 -18.30
C ALA A 305 24.17 12.34 -18.05
N ALA A 306 25.48 12.21 -17.83
CA ALA A 306 26.12 10.93 -17.50
C ALA A 306 25.64 10.38 -16.14
N ALA A 307 25.56 11.24 -15.12
CA ALA A 307 25.02 10.88 -13.80
C ALA A 307 23.56 10.44 -13.89
N LEU A 308 22.72 11.18 -14.63
CA LEU A 308 21.32 10.84 -14.86
C LEU A 308 21.20 9.49 -15.56
N LEU A 309 21.96 9.26 -16.64
CA LEU A 309 21.97 7.97 -17.33
C LEU A 309 22.39 6.84 -16.39
N LEU A 310 23.48 7.02 -15.65
CA LEU A 310 24.01 6.04 -14.71
C LEU A 310 22.98 5.69 -13.63
N THR A 311 22.29 6.68 -13.08
CA THR A 311 21.25 6.44 -12.08
C THR A 311 20.07 5.63 -12.62
N VAL A 312 19.63 5.90 -13.86
CA VAL A 312 18.57 5.14 -14.53
C VAL A 312 19.01 3.70 -14.76
N LEU A 313 20.26 3.49 -15.20
CA LEU A 313 20.83 2.15 -15.42
C LEU A 313 20.95 1.36 -14.13
N LEU A 314 21.43 1.98 -13.04
CA LEU A 314 21.53 1.34 -11.72
C LEU A 314 20.16 0.95 -11.17
N ARG A 315 19.18 1.86 -11.32
CA ARG A 315 17.79 1.58 -10.95
C ARG A 315 17.23 0.41 -11.76
N ALA A 316 17.43 0.39 -13.09
CA ALA A 316 17.03 -0.74 -13.93
C ALA A 316 17.70 -2.05 -13.51
N GLY A 317 19.00 -2.00 -13.25
CA GLY A 317 19.81 -3.13 -12.78
C GLY A 317 19.36 -3.70 -11.45
N PHE A 318 18.72 -2.91 -10.59
CA PHE A 318 18.17 -3.35 -9.31
C PHE A 318 16.69 -3.78 -9.40
N VAL A 319 15.85 -2.96 -10.02
CA VAL A 319 14.39 -3.16 -10.07
C VAL A 319 14.05 -4.41 -10.87
N ILE A 320 14.64 -4.61 -12.05
CA ILE A 320 14.33 -5.75 -12.92
C ILE A 320 14.55 -7.11 -12.22
N PRO A 321 15.72 -7.42 -11.64
CA PRO A 321 15.92 -8.67 -10.93
C PRO A 321 15.09 -8.77 -9.65
N MET A 322 14.89 -7.66 -8.92
CA MET A 322 14.04 -7.63 -7.73
C MET A 322 12.60 -8.06 -8.08
N LEU A 323 12.01 -7.49 -9.13
CA LEU A 323 10.66 -7.84 -9.58
C LEU A 323 10.58 -9.28 -10.09
N ALA A 324 11.60 -9.74 -10.81
CA ALA A 324 11.68 -11.14 -11.23
C ALA A 324 11.71 -12.11 -10.03
N TRP A 325 12.43 -11.76 -8.96
CA TRP A 325 12.46 -12.52 -7.71
C TRP A 325 11.12 -12.49 -6.97
N LEU A 326 10.48 -11.32 -6.86
CA LEU A 326 9.15 -11.17 -6.25
C LEU A 326 8.09 -11.99 -7.00
N ARG A 327 8.12 -11.99 -8.34
CA ARG A 327 7.24 -12.80 -9.18
C ARG A 327 7.43 -14.30 -8.93
N HIS A 328 8.68 -14.76 -8.87
CA HIS A 328 8.97 -16.16 -8.52
C HIS A 328 8.46 -16.53 -7.12
N LYS A 329 8.64 -15.63 -6.15
CA LYS A 329 8.16 -15.83 -4.77
C LYS A 329 6.63 -15.86 -4.72
N ALA A 330 5.95 -14.98 -5.44
CA ALA A 330 4.49 -14.95 -5.55
C ALA A 330 3.95 -16.24 -6.18
N ALA A 331 4.53 -16.70 -7.29
CA ALA A 331 4.13 -17.95 -7.94
C ALA A 331 4.27 -19.17 -7.02
N ARG A 332 5.36 -19.25 -6.22
CA ARG A 332 5.54 -20.31 -5.22
C ARG A 332 4.51 -20.26 -4.10
N ARG A 333 4.07 -19.07 -3.70
CA ARG A 333 3.02 -18.89 -2.67
C ARG A 333 1.64 -19.24 -3.22
N ALA A 334 1.33 -18.84 -4.46
CA ALA A 334 0.09 -19.17 -5.15
C ALA A 334 -0.12 -20.70 -5.27
N ALA A 335 0.95 -21.48 -5.45
CA ALA A 335 0.87 -22.94 -5.48
C ALA A 335 0.37 -23.58 -4.15
N VAL A 336 0.35 -22.84 -3.05
CA VAL A 336 -0.16 -23.30 -1.74
C VAL A 336 -1.59 -22.81 -1.48
N ALA A 337 -2.11 -21.87 -2.28
CA ALA A 337 -3.42 -21.25 -2.08
C ALA A 337 -4.57 -22.25 -1.96
N PRO A 338 -4.70 -23.29 -2.83
CA PRO A 338 -5.81 -24.25 -2.74
C PRO A 338 -5.83 -25.05 -1.43
N ARG A 339 -4.67 -25.24 -0.81
CA ARG A 339 -4.59 -25.91 0.50
C ARG A 339 -4.95 -24.98 1.63
N LEU A 340 -4.57 -23.71 1.52
CA LEU A 340 -4.91 -22.70 2.51
C LEU A 340 -6.41 -22.42 2.50
N SER A 341 -7.04 -22.35 1.33
CA SER A 341 -8.50 -22.19 1.21
C SER A 341 -9.27 -23.37 1.80
N ALA A 342 -8.83 -24.61 1.53
CA ALA A 342 -9.44 -25.78 2.16
C ALA A 342 -9.34 -25.76 3.70
N ILE A 343 -8.21 -25.28 4.24
CA ILE A 343 -8.03 -25.12 5.69
C ILE A 343 -8.92 -24.00 6.22
N GLU A 344 -9.00 -22.88 5.51
CA GLU A 344 -9.84 -21.73 5.88
C GLU A 344 -11.31 -22.11 5.94
N GLN A 345 -11.83 -22.79 4.91
CA GLN A 345 -13.19 -23.33 4.89
C GLN A 345 -13.44 -24.29 6.06
N THR A 346 -12.49 -25.18 6.37
CA THR A 346 -12.62 -26.10 7.51
C THR A 346 -12.62 -25.37 8.86
N LEU A 347 -11.85 -24.28 8.99
CA LEU A 347 -11.79 -23.48 10.22
C LEU A 347 -13.00 -22.55 10.37
N ALA A 348 -13.60 -22.15 9.25
CA ALA A 348 -14.82 -21.34 9.22
C ALA A 348 -16.07 -22.14 9.59
N ASP A 349 -16.04 -23.47 9.42
CA ASP A 349 -17.12 -24.38 9.85
C ASP A 349 -17.26 -24.40 11.40
N PRO A 350 -18.38 -23.87 11.94
CA PRO A 350 -18.63 -23.84 13.38
C PRO A 350 -18.71 -25.24 13.99
N GLU A 351 -19.29 -26.20 13.27
CA GLU A 351 -19.46 -27.57 13.76
C GLU A 351 -18.12 -28.29 13.84
N TRP A 352 -17.26 -28.09 12.85
CA TRP A 352 -15.90 -28.63 12.91
C TRP A 352 -15.12 -28.05 14.09
N ALA A 353 -15.17 -26.72 14.29
CA ALA A 353 -14.48 -26.04 15.37
C ALA A 353 -14.92 -26.56 16.74
N GLN A 354 -16.23 -26.70 16.96
CA GLN A 354 -16.78 -27.29 18.18
C GLN A 354 -16.31 -28.73 18.39
N ARG A 355 -16.42 -29.59 17.36
CA ARG A 355 -15.97 -30.99 17.43
C ARG A 355 -14.47 -31.11 17.73
N PHE A 356 -13.65 -30.24 17.15
CA PHE A 356 -12.22 -30.20 17.40
C PHE A 356 -11.89 -29.84 18.86
N LEU A 357 -12.57 -28.82 19.40
CA LEU A 357 -12.39 -28.37 20.78
C LEU A 357 -12.83 -29.44 21.80
N VAL A 358 -13.95 -30.12 21.55
CA VAL A 358 -14.42 -31.23 22.38
C VAL A 358 -13.40 -32.38 22.36
N ARG A 359 -12.97 -32.83 21.17
CA ARG A 359 -11.96 -33.90 21.04
C ARG A 359 -10.63 -33.56 21.72
N GLN A 360 -10.18 -32.32 21.65
CA GLN A 360 -8.96 -31.87 22.34
C GLN A 360 -9.10 -31.92 23.87
N ARG A 361 -10.27 -31.53 24.41
CA ARG A 361 -10.56 -31.64 25.85
C ARG A 361 -10.57 -33.09 26.30
N GLU A 362 -11.20 -33.97 25.54
CA GLU A 362 -11.24 -35.40 25.85
C GLU A 362 -9.85 -36.06 25.76
N ALA A 363 -9.07 -35.77 24.71
CA ALA A 363 -7.72 -36.30 24.56
C ALA A 363 -6.77 -35.80 25.66
N TRP A 364 -7.02 -34.59 26.18
CA TRP A 364 -6.34 -34.08 27.37
C TRP A 364 -6.75 -34.84 28.63
N ALA A 365 -8.05 -35.04 28.85
CA ALA A 365 -8.57 -35.81 29.98
C ALA A 365 -8.05 -37.26 29.99
N ARG A 366 -7.88 -37.89 28.81
CA ARG A 366 -7.32 -39.24 28.65
C ARG A 366 -5.79 -39.31 28.72
N GLY A 367 -5.08 -38.18 28.83
CA GLY A 367 -3.61 -38.15 28.82
C GLY A 367 -2.97 -38.56 27.47
N GLU A 368 -3.75 -38.57 26.38
CA GLU A 368 -3.34 -39.07 25.06
C GLU A 368 -2.64 -38.01 24.19
N LEU A 369 -2.47 -36.79 24.72
CA LEU A 369 -1.84 -35.64 24.07
C LEU A 369 -0.36 -35.89 23.73
N GLY A 370 -0.14 -36.64 22.65
CA GLY A 370 1.19 -37.02 22.20
C GLY A 370 1.33 -38.30 21.41
N ARG A 371 0.33 -39.20 21.44
CA ARG A 371 0.40 -40.50 20.76
C ARG A 371 -0.22 -40.52 19.36
N GLY A 372 -1.11 -39.58 19.04
CA GLY A 372 -1.75 -39.45 17.72
C GLY A 372 -1.13 -38.36 16.83
N ARG A 373 -1.09 -38.58 15.50
CA ARG A 373 -0.87 -37.48 14.55
C ARG A 373 -2.09 -36.56 14.64
N PRO A 374 -1.93 -35.23 14.79
CA PRO A 374 -3.07 -34.33 14.66
C PRO A 374 -3.65 -34.50 13.26
N GLU A 375 -4.94 -34.83 13.17
CA GLU A 375 -5.69 -34.77 11.92
C GLU A 375 -5.63 -33.32 11.43
N LEU A 376 -4.98 -33.13 10.28
CA LEU A 376 -4.85 -31.81 9.69
C LEU A 376 -6.17 -31.44 9.01
N PRO A 377 -6.64 -30.18 9.09
CA PRO A 377 -7.75 -29.71 8.28
C PRO A 377 -7.42 -29.95 6.80
N GLY A 378 -8.36 -30.55 6.05
CA GLY A 378 -8.17 -30.96 4.65
C GLY A 378 -7.50 -32.33 4.42
N GLY A 379 -7.37 -33.17 5.45
CA GLY A 379 -6.81 -34.53 5.35
C GLY A 379 -7.80 -35.65 4.98
N GLY A 380 -9.08 -35.32 4.75
CA GLY A 380 -10.14 -36.27 4.43
C GLY A 380 -10.16 -36.68 2.96
N GLY A 381 -9.11 -37.33 2.47
CA GLY A 381 -9.30 -38.30 1.39
C GLY A 381 -9.72 -39.63 2.02
N PRO A 382 -10.55 -40.46 1.36
CA PRO A 382 -10.98 -41.74 1.92
C PRO A 382 -9.74 -42.52 2.36
N VAL A 383 -9.71 -42.88 3.64
CA VAL A 383 -8.70 -43.79 4.17
C VAL A 383 -8.89 -45.08 3.37
N PRO A 384 -7.90 -45.56 2.58
CA PRO A 384 -8.04 -46.86 1.98
C PRO A 384 -8.13 -47.85 3.14
N GLU A 385 -9.26 -48.55 3.21
CA GLU A 385 -9.40 -49.72 4.08
C GLU A 385 -8.14 -50.56 3.92
N ARG A 386 -7.51 -50.88 5.05
CA ARG A 386 -6.40 -51.83 5.06
C ARG A 386 -6.96 -53.13 4.52
N ARG A 387 -6.67 -53.39 3.25
CA ARG A 387 -6.91 -54.67 2.59
C ARG A 387 -6.22 -55.73 3.45
N ALA A 388 -7.02 -56.54 4.12
CA ALA A 388 -6.55 -57.71 4.84
C ALA A 388 -5.78 -58.58 3.83
N LEU A 389 -4.50 -58.80 4.09
CA LEU A 389 -3.72 -59.81 3.39
C LEU A 389 -4.22 -61.19 3.86
N PRO A 390 -4.44 -62.14 2.96
CA PRO A 390 -4.87 -63.48 3.35
C PRO A 390 -3.73 -64.23 4.05
N GLY A 391 -4.12 -65.09 4.99
CA GLY A 391 -3.27 -65.63 6.02
C GLY A 391 -2.07 -66.47 5.59
N ARG A 392 -1.14 -66.57 6.52
CA ARG A 392 -0.24 -67.72 6.69
C ARG A 392 -0.24 -68.07 8.17
N GLY A 393 -0.66 -69.29 8.48
CA GLY A 393 -0.75 -69.83 9.84
C GLY A 393 0.60 -70.25 10.42
N GLN A 394 0.48 -70.94 11.56
CA GLN A 394 1.49 -71.41 12.54
C GLN A 394 1.68 -70.43 13.71
N GLY A 395 1.42 -70.77 14.97
CA GLY A 395 0.92 -72.01 15.57
C GLY A 395 0.89 -71.88 17.10
N SER A 396 0.02 -72.69 17.72
CA SER A 396 0.13 -73.35 19.04
C SER A 396 0.33 -72.56 20.35
N ALA A 397 -0.41 -73.06 21.37
CA ALA A 397 -0.41 -72.79 22.81
C ALA A 397 -1.20 -71.54 23.24
N GLY A 398 -2.21 -71.59 24.11
CA GLY A 398 -2.73 -72.62 25.01
C GLY A 398 -3.34 -71.88 26.21
N GLY A 399 -4.45 -72.36 26.78
CA GLY A 399 -4.92 -71.93 28.10
C GLY A 399 -6.35 -71.39 28.17
N ASP A 400 -7.22 -72.28 28.66
CA ASP A 400 -8.52 -72.13 29.31
C ASP A 400 -8.98 -70.74 29.81
N ALA A 401 -10.26 -70.42 29.56
CA ALA A 401 -11.31 -70.40 30.60
C ALA A 401 -12.57 -69.62 30.11
N ALA A 402 -13.69 -70.33 30.01
CA ALA A 402 -15.05 -69.79 30.20
C ALA A 402 -15.40 -69.87 31.71
N PRO A 403 -16.57 -69.44 32.24
CA PRO A 403 -17.84 -68.98 31.62
C PRO A 403 -18.37 -67.64 32.25
N VAL A 404 -19.50 -67.02 31.88
CA VAL A 404 -20.93 -67.31 32.18
C VAL A 404 -21.72 -66.12 31.55
N GLY A 405 -22.76 -66.32 30.72
CA GLY A 405 -24.19 -66.27 31.10
C GLY A 405 -24.62 -64.90 31.68
N ILE A 406 -25.56 -64.14 31.10
CA ILE A 406 -27.00 -64.29 31.33
C ILE A 406 -27.78 -63.37 30.35
N GLU A 407 -28.73 -64.01 29.65
CA GLU A 407 -30.10 -63.62 29.26
C GLU A 407 -30.42 -62.28 28.56
N ALA A 408 -31.09 -62.46 27.42
CA ALA A 408 -31.93 -61.52 26.65
C ALA A 408 -33.38 -61.51 27.24
N PRO A 409 -34.47 -61.16 26.51
CA PRO A 409 -34.69 -60.32 25.32
C PRO A 409 -35.91 -59.37 25.50
N ILE A 410 -36.30 -58.65 24.45
CA ILE A 410 -37.68 -58.41 23.91
C ILE A 410 -37.47 -57.40 22.75
N GLU A 411 -37.38 -57.83 21.48
CA GLU A 411 -38.47 -57.97 20.49
C GLU A 411 -39.47 -56.79 20.45
N SER A 412 -40.02 -56.32 19.34
CA SER A 412 -39.76 -56.28 17.90
C SER A 412 -40.99 -55.54 17.31
N ALA A 413 -40.89 -55.13 16.04
CA ALA A 413 -41.97 -54.60 15.19
C ALA A 413 -42.45 -53.16 15.51
N GLY A 414 -42.77 -52.31 14.53
CA GLY A 414 -42.84 -52.48 13.10
C GLY A 414 -43.69 -51.36 12.49
N GLN A 415 -43.13 -50.71 11.46
CA GLN A 415 -43.79 -50.21 10.25
C GLN A 415 -44.78 -49.02 10.27
N SER A 416 -44.50 -48.15 9.29
CA SER A 416 -45.41 -47.52 8.30
C SER A 416 -46.26 -46.30 8.68
N SER A 417 -45.92 -45.17 8.02
CA SER A 417 -46.86 -44.13 7.54
C SER A 417 -47.75 -44.68 6.40
N PRO A 418 -48.89 -44.05 6.05
CA PRO A 418 -48.90 -42.87 5.16
C PRO A 418 -50.03 -41.84 5.44
N GLY A 419 -50.00 -40.71 4.71
CA GLY A 419 -50.83 -39.51 4.94
C GLY A 419 -52.16 -39.38 4.18
N ALA A 420 -52.78 -38.19 4.31
CA ALA A 420 -53.85 -37.55 3.52
C ALA A 420 -54.07 -36.14 4.16
N ALA A 421 -54.07 -34.97 3.50
CA ALA A 421 -54.79 -34.41 2.34
C ALA A 421 -56.15 -33.74 2.67
N ALA A 422 -56.40 -32.59 2.01
CA ALA A 422 -57.58 -31.68 1.95
C ALA A 422 -57.71 -30.62 3.07
N GLY A 423 -58.03 -29.33 2.85
CA GLY A 423 -58.52 -28.54 1.71
C GLY A 423 -58.63 -27.03 2.13
N PRO A 424 -59.43 -26.16 1.45
CA PRO A 424 -58.95 -25.09 0.56
C PRO A 424 -59.26 -23.64 1.03
N GLY A 425 -58.82 -22.62 0.27
CA GLY A 425 -59.37 -21.26 0.41
C GLY A 425 -58.57 -20.13 -0.26
N GLU A 426 -58.91 -19.81 -1.50
CA GLU A 426 -58.48 -18.66 -2.31
C GLU A 426 -59.35 -17.43 -1.97
N VAL A 427 -58.77 -16.26 -1.67
CA VAL A 427 -59.51 -14.96 -1.70
C VAL A 427 -58.58 -13.81 -2.11
N THR A 428 -59.00 -13.17 -3.20
CA THR A 428 -58.59 -11.91 -3.81
C THR A 428 -58.85 -10.67 -2.93
N GLY A 429 -58.08 -9.59 -3.09
CA GLY A 429 -58.57 -8.25 -2.67
C GLY A 429 -57.52 -7.15 -2.55
N ARG A 430 -57.35 -6.37 -3.63
CA ARG A 430 -56.86 -4.99 -3.57
C ARG A 430 -57.88 -4.10 -2.84
N PRO A 431 -57.42 -3.00 -2.22
CA PRO A 431 -58.04 -1.72 -2.54
C PRO A 431 -56.99 -0.61 -2.80
N ALA A 432 -57.35 0.30 -3.69
CA ALA A 432 -56.74 1.61 -3.84
C ALA A 432 -57.30 2.58 -2.78
N PRO A 433 -56.57 3.67 -2.46
CA PRO A 433 -57.21 4.94 -2.11
C PRO A 433 -56.79 6.07 -3.05
N GLY A 434 -57.70 7.04 -3.19
CA GLY A 434 -57.60 8.17 -4.10
C GLY A 434 -56.80 9.37 -3.59
N GLU A 435 -56.46 10.17 -4.59
CA GLU A 435 -56.37 11.63 -4.72
C GLU A 435 -55.97 12.59 -3.56
N VAL A 436 -55.14 13.54 -4.00
CA VAL A 436 -54.87 14.94 -3.59
C VAL A 436 -53.80 15.19 -2.51
N GLY A 437 -52.76 15.95 -2.89
CA GLY A 437 -51.90 16.67 -1.94
C GLY A 437 -50.54 17.11 -2.50
N SER A 438 -50.53 18.27 -3.17
CA SER A 438 -49.37 19.06 -3.60
C SER A 438 -48.37 19.43 -2.49
N ALA A 439 -47.06 19.41 -2.78
CA ALA A 439 -46.11 20.54 -2.64
C ALA A 439 -44.65 20.09 -2.82
N ASP A 440 -43.89 20.95 -3.50
CA ASP A 440 -42.50 20.82 -3.95
C ASP A 440 -41.45 20.56 -2.87
N GLU A 441 -40.44 19.72 -3.20
CA GLU A 441 -39.11 19.80 -2.60
C GLU A 441 -37.99 19.57 -3.65
N ILE A 442 -37.30 20.68 -3.97
CA ILE A 442 -35.86 20.94 -4.07
C ILE A 442 -34.91 19.89 -4.72
N THR A 443 -33.97 20.45 -5.51
CA THR A 443 -32.57 20.03 -5.81
C THR A 443 -32.28 19.39 -7.17
N GLY A 444 -32.01 20.26 -8.15
CA GLY A 444 -31.18 19.95 -9.30
C GLY A 444 -29.76 20.46 -9.10
N HIS A 445 -28.77 19.58 -9.16
CA HIS A 445 -27.41 19.90 -9.58
C HIS A 445 -27.05 19.06 -10.83
N PRO A 446 -26.19 19.60 -11.72
CA PRO A 446 -26.24 19.30 -13.14
C PRO A 446 -25.33 18.15 -13.57
N VAL A 447 -25.78 17.43 -14.59
CA VAL A 447 -24.99 16.52 -15.43
C VAL A 447 -24.29 17.33 -16.52
N PRO A 448 -22.98 17.15 -16.79
CA PRO A 448 -22.34 17.78 -17.94
C PRO A 448 -22.46 16.91 -19.20
N GLY A 449 -23.19 17.44 -20.18
CA GLY A 449 -22.67 17.71 -21.52
C GLY A 449 -22.54 16.54 -22.50
N GLU A 450 -23.56 16.38 -23.34
CA GLU A 450 -23.48 15.76 -24.66
C GLU A 450 -22.52 16.55 -25.57
N VAL A 451 -21.69 15.81 -26.32
CA VAL A 451 -21.06 16.30 -27.56
C VAL A 451 -21.51 15.38 -28.68
N GLY A 452 -22.31 15.93 -29.60
CA GLY A 452 -22.78 15.24 -30.80
C GLY A 452 -21.69 15.07 -31.86
N GLY A 453 -21.79 13.98 -32.61
CA GLY A 453 -20.90 13.66 -33.73
C GLY A 453 -21.19 12.30 -34.37
N THR A 454 -22.34 12.18 -35.03
CA THR A 454 -22.64 11.37 -36.23
C THR A 454 -21.94 10.00 -36.44
N GLY A 455 -22.72 8.93 -36.28
CA GLY A 455 -22.97 7.93 -37.33
C GLY A 455 -22.00 6.76 -37.50
N GLU A 456 -22.34 5.60 -36.93
CA GLU A 456 -22.48 4.34 -37.69
C GLU A 456 -23.30 3.32 -36.89
N ILE A 457 -24.40 2.86 -37.46
CA ILE A 457 -25.35 1.91 -36.88
C ILE A 457 -24.84 0.50 -37.20
N ILE A 458 -24.39 -0.25 -36.19
CA ILE A 458 -24.34 -1.71 -36.25
C ILE A 458 -24.90 -2.23 -34.92
N GLY A 459 -26.14 -2.74 -34.96
CA GLY A 459 -26.82 -3.32 -33.82
C GLY A 459 -26.19 -4.64 -33.39
N HIS A 460 -25.89 -4.76 -32.09
CA HIS A 460 -25.60 -6.03 -31.45
C HIS A 460 -26.91 -6.74 -31.04
N PRO A 461 -27.03 -8.07 -31.25
CA PRO A 461 -28.24 -8.80 -30.92
C PRO A 461 -28.29 -9.21 -29.44
N VAL A 462 -29.51 -9.23 -28.92
CA VAL A 462 -29.95 -9.83 -27.66
C VAL A 462 -29.64 -11.34 -27.67
N PRO A 463 -29.13 -11.96 -26.59
CA PRO A 463 -28.98 -13.41 -26.54
C PRO A 463 -30.34 -14.06 -26.24
N GLY A 464 -30.90 -14.71 -27.25
CA GLY A 464 -32.04 -15.61 -27.13
C GLY A 464 -31.60 -17.08 -27.17
N GLU A 465 -32.21 -17.83 -26.26
CA GLU A 465 -32.56 -19.27 -26.33
C GLU A 465 -31.49 -20.37 -26.39
N VAL A 466 -31.78 -21.35 -25.54
CA VAL A 466 -31.03 -22.55 -25.20
C VAL A 466 -31.17 -23.59 -26.32
N GLY A 467 -30.04 -24.03 -26.88
CA GLY A 467 -29.98 -25.14 -27.83
C GLY A 467 -29.93 -26.51 -27.12
N SER A 468 -30.77 -27.43 -27.61
CA SER A 468 -30.95 -28.83 -27.18
C SER A 468 -29.68 -29.70 -27.37
N PRO A 469 -29.46 -30.76 -26.57
CA PRO A 469 -28.20 -31.49 -26.52
C PRO A 469 -28.17 -32.67 -27.49
N ASP A 470 -27.91 -32.46 -28.79
CA ASP A 470 -27.67 -33.57 -29.74
C ASP A 470 -26.92 -33.15 -31.04
N ASP A 471 -25.88 -32.30 -30.94
CA ASP A 471 -25.06 -31.91 -32.10
C ASP A 471 -23.64 -32.53 -32.04
N PRO A 472 -23.19 -33.37 -33.02
CA PRO A 472 -21.92 -34.11 -32.97
C PRO A 472 -20.65 -33.26 -33.16
N GLY A 473 -20.74 -31.93 -33.28
CA GLY A 473 -19.61 -31.03 -33.56
C GLY A 473 -18.78 -30.58 -32.35
N THR A 474 -19.21 -30.84 -31.10
CA THR A 474 -18.58 -30.29 -29.89
C THR A 474 -17.54 -31.21 -29.24
N ALA A 475 -17.32 -32.43 -29.76
CA ALA A 475 -16.39 -33.41 -29.18
C ALA A 475 -14.90 -33.20 -29.54
N ALA A 476 -14.55 -32.18 -30.32
CA ALA A 476 -13.18 -31.92 -30.78
C ALA A 476 -12.44 -30.81 -30.02
N ALA A 477 -13.12 -29.94 -29.26
CA ALA A 477 -12.49 -28.82 -28.53
C ALA A 477 -12.05 -29.16 -27.10
N ALA A 478 -12.39 -30.33 -26.57
CA ALA A 478 -12.07 -30.75 -25.19
C ALA A 478 -10.72 -31.49 -25.04
N ARG A 479 -9.82 -31.41 -26.03
CA ARG A 479 -8.55 -32.18 -26.05
C ARG A 479 -7.26 -31.35 -26.23
N SER A 480 -7.26 -30.07 -25.85
CA SER A 480 -6.02 -29.27 -25.77
C SER A 480 -5.71 -28.75 -24.36
N GLY A 481 -6.04 -29.53 -23.33
CA GLY A 481 -5.54 -29.34 -21.97
C GLY A 481 -4.06 -29.75 -21.90
N MET A 482 -3.16 -28.80 -22.13
CA MET A 482 -1.72 -28.95 -21.95
C MET A 482 -1.44 -29.42 -20.51
N ALA A 483 -1.05 -30.68 -20.35
CA ALA A 483 -0.63 -31.24 -19.08
C ALA A 483 0.58 -30.45 -18.54
N PRO A 484 0.64 -30.11 -17.24
CA PRO A 484 1.83 -29.48 -16.68
C PRO A 484 3.01 -30.47 -16.76
N PRO A 485 4.23 -30.00 -17.07
CA PRO A 485 5.38 -30.89 -17.21
C PRO A 485 5.62 -31.64 -15.90
N ALA A 486 5.64 -32.97 -16.00
CA ALA A 486 5.96 -33.88 -14.92
C ALA A 486 7.44 -33.70 -14.51
N GLY A 487 7.71 -32.87 -13.51
CA GLY A 487 9.10 -32.62 -13.16
C GLY A 487 9.44 -31.61 -12.08
N PHE A 488 8.54 -31.20 -11.17
CA PHE A 488 8.94 -30.31 -10.05
C PHE A 488 8.32 -30.71 -8.71
N GLY A 489 8.64 -31.92 -8.28
CA GLY A 489 8.38 -32.42 -6.93
C GLY A 489 9.38 -31.90 -5.88
N ARG A 490 9.62 -30.59 -5.75
CA ARG A 490 10.31 -30.03 -4.57
C ARG A 490 9.33 -29.26 -3.69
N ARG A 491 8.76 -30.03 -2.77
CA ARG A 491 7.73 -29.69 -1.78
C ARG A 491 8.13 -28.52 -0.85
N PRO A 492 7.35 -27.44 -0.73
CA PRO A 492 7.43 -26.55 0.43
C PRO A 492 6.66 -27.18 1.61
N ARG A 493 7.08 -28.38 2.05
CA ARG A 493 6.39 -29.16 3.10
C ARG A 493 6.72 -28.72 4.53
N ARG A 494 7.76 -27.90 4.73
CA ARG A 494 8.36 -27.69 6.06
C ARG A 494 7.66 -26.61 6.89
N THR A 495 7.32 -25.45 6.34
CA THR A 495 6.87 -24.28 7.11
C THR A 495 5.43 -24.40 7.63
N MET A 496 4.52 -24.93 6.82
CA MET A 496 3.09 -25.00 7.18
C MET A 496 2.76 -26.18 8.10
N ARG A 497 3.43 -27.33 7.90
CA ARG A 497 3.46 -28.41 8.91
C ARG A 497 4.02 -27.93 10.23
N LEU A 498 4.98 -26.99 10.21
CA LEU A 498 5.51 -26.38 11.42
C LEU A 498 4.44 -25.55 12.13
N GLY A 499 3.62 -24.77 11.41
CA GLY A 499 2.57 -23.91 11.98
C GLY A 499 1.47 -24.68 12.71
N LEU A 500 0.89 -25.71 12.08
CA LEU A 500 -0.09 -26.59 12.72
C LEU A 500 0.53 -27.50 13.79
N LYS A 501 1.76 -28.00 13.58
CA LYS A 501 2.49 -28.71 14.65
C LYS A 501 2.87 -27.78 15.79
N MET A 502 3.09 -26.49 15.54
CA MET A 502 3.36 -25.48 16.57
C MET A 502 2.08 -25.15 17.31
N LEU A 503 0.93 -25.02 16.64
CA LEU A 503 -0.37 -24.89 17.31
C LEU A 503 -0.61 -26.11 18.21
N ALA A 504 -0.44 -27.32 17.67
CA ALA A 504 -0.54 -28.58 18.41
C ALA A 504 0.55 -28.77 19.50
N ARG A 505 1.72 -28.11 19.38
CA ARG A 505 2.79 -28.10 20.40
C ARG A 505 2.58 -27.00 21.45
N ARG A 506 1.92 -25.89 21.10
CA ARG A 506 1.62 -24.76 22.00
C ARG A 506 0.45 -25.12 22.91
N THR A 507 -0.58 -25.77 22.37
CA THR A 507 -1.64 -26.41 23.15
C THR A 507 -1.09 -27.51 24.07
N ARG A 508 0.04 -28.14 23.70
CA ARG A 508 0.75 -29.12 24.54
C ARG A 508 1.50 -28.52 25.74
N ARG A 509 1.80 -27.22 25.76
CA ARG A 509 2.60 -26.56 26.81
C ARG A 509 1.78 -25.69 27.78
N ARG A 510 0.49 -25.43 27.50
CA ARG A 510 -0.37 -24.56 28.32
C ARG A 510 -1.72 -25.21 28.62
N GLY A 511 -1.76 -26.08 29.63
CA GLY A 511 -3.01 -26.44 30.31
C GLY A 511 -4.12 -27.07 29.44
N PRO A 512 -5.37 -27.13 29.94
CA PRO A 512 -6.42 -27.99 29.40
C PRO A 512 -6.97 -27.49 28.06
N GLY A 513 -6.75 -28.28 26.99
CA GLY A 513 -7.40 -28.13 25.69
C GLY A 513 -6.97 -26.93 24.83
N ALA A 514 -7.14 -27.05 23.51
CA ALA A 514 -7.07 -25.88 22.63
C ALA A 514 -8.17 -24.88 23.04
N ARG A 515 -7.85 -23.60 23.24
CA ARG A 515 -8.86 -22.58 23.56
C ARG A 515 -9.52 -22.08 22.27
N PRO A 516 -10.78 -21.61 22.30
CA PRO A 516 -11.42 -20.96 21.15
C PRO A 516 -10.56 -19.84 20.54
N GLU A 517 -9.86 -19.09 21.40
CA GLU A 517 -8.91 -18.04 20.99
C GLU A 517 -7.73 -18.53 20.14
N ASP A 518 -7.29 -19.78 20.32
CA ASP A 518 -6.16 -20.31 19.56
C ASP A 518 -6.58 -20.69 18.14
N LEU A 519 -7.82 -21.15 17.97
CA LEU A 519 -8.43 -21.39 16.66
C LEU A 519 -8.65 -20.09 15.92
N SER A 520 -9.22 -19.07 16.57
CA SER A 520 -9.45 -17.76 15.94
C SER A 520 -8.14 -17.10 15.51
N ARG A 521 -7.10 -17.09 16.35
CA ARG A 521 -5.78 -16.58 15.96
C ARG A 521 -5.17 -17.34 14.78
N PHE A 522 -5.43 -18.66 14.68
CA PHE A 522 -4.95 -19.47 13.57
C PHE A 522 -5.73 -19.21 12.28
N SER A 523 -7.06 -19.13 12.36
CA SER A 523 -7.91 -18.81 11.20
C SER A 523 -7.61 -17.41 10.66
N THR A 524 -7.45 -16.40 11.51
CA THR A 524 -7.01 -15.05 11.10
C THR A 524 -5.67 -15.09 10.38
N ARG A 525 -4.71 -15.91 10.84
CA ARG A 525 -3.42 -16.05 10.15
C ARG A 525 -3.57 -16.68 8.78
N VAL A 526 -4.38 -17.73 8.64
CA VAL A 526 -4.64 -18.38 7.35
C VAL A 526 -5.35 -17.42 6.39
N ARG A 527 -6.36 -16.69 6.87
CA ARG A 527 -7.08 -15.66 6.12
C ARG A 527 -6.15 -14.57 5.61
N ARG A 528 -5.29 -14.02 6.47
CA ARG A 528 -4.26 -13.04 6.08
C ARG A 528 -3.29 -13.59 5.03
N MET A 529 -2.87 -14.85 5.16
CA MET A 529 -1.99 -15.48 4.17
C MET A 529 -2.66 -15.65 2.81
N LEU A 530 -3.95 -16.03 2.78
CA LEU A 530 -4.73 -16.11 1.54
C LEU A 530 -4.90 -14.73 0.92
N ALA A 531 -5.29 -13.74 1.72
CA ALA A 531 -5.45 -12.37 1.27
C ALA A 531 -4.16 -11.77 0.68
N ASP A 532 -3.00 -12.04 1.31
CA ASP A 532 -1.70 -11.65 0.75
C ASP A 532 -1.42 -12.35 -0.59
N ILE A 533 -1.78 -13.63 -0.73
CA ILE A 533 -1.61 -14.36 -2.00
C ILE A 533 -2.49 -13.76 -3.08
N ASP A 534 -3.76 -13.51 -2.78
CA ASP A 534 -4.71 -12.94 -3.73
C ASP A 534 -4.29 -11.54 -4.16
N TYR A 535 -3.83 -10.70 -3.22
CA TYR A 535 -3.22 -9.40 -3.53
C TYR A 535 -2.09 -9.50 -4.56
N PHE A 536 -1.14 -10.43 -4.37
CA PHE A 536 -0.03 -10.60 -5.31
C PHE A 536 -0.44 -11.21 -6.66
N ARG A 537 -1.60 -11.88 -6.73
CA ARG A 537 -2.15 -12.43 -7.97
C ARG A 537 -2.91 -11.38 -8.77
N ARG A 538 -3.71 -10.54 -8.10
CA ARG A 538 -4.49 -9.46 -8.74
C ARG A 538 -3.61 -8.33 -9.24
N SER A 539 -2.55 -8.00 -8.50
CA SER A 539 -1.61 -6.91 -8.85
C SER A 539 -0.21 -7.45 -9.14
N PRO A 540 0.00 -8.17 -10.26
CA PRO A 540 1.31 -8.68 -10.62
C PRO A 540 2.26 -7.55 -11.03
N LEU A 541 3.47 -7.53 -10.48
CA LEU A 541 4.54 -6.66 -10.95
C LEU A 541 5.22 -7.34 -12.15
N GLY A 542 4.64 -7.12 -13.33
CA GLY A 542 5.13 -7.60 -14.62
C GLY A 542 6.24 -6.73 -15.18
N LYS A 543 6.52 -6.94 -16.48
CA LYS A 543 7.55 -6.17 -17.19
C LYS A 543 7.14 -4.71 -17.36
N ARG A 544 5.84 -4.45 -17.58
CA ARG A 544 5.29 -3.10 -17.79
C ARG A 544 5.44 -2.26 -16.53
N GLU A 545 5.02 -2.82 -15.40
CA GLU A 545 5.15 -2.23 -14.07
C GLU A 545 6.63 -1.96 -13.74
N GLY A 546 7.53 -2.89 -14.11
CA GLY A 546 8.97 -2.69 -13.93
C GLY A 546 9.53 -1.50 -14.71
N VAL A 547 9.10 -1.30 -15.96
CA VAL A 547 9.51 -0.12 -16.74
C VAL A 547 8.99 1.15 -16.10
N ILE A 548 7.73 1.17 -15.65
CA ILE A 548 7.15 2.33 -14.95
C ILE A 548 7.92 2.63 -13.66
N VAL A 549 8.20 1.61 -12.84
CA VAL A 549 8.94 1.80 -11.57
C VAL A 549 10.36 2.31 -11.80
N VAL A 550 11.04 1.86 -12.85
CA VAL A 550 12.37 2.37 -13.22
C VAL A 550 12.27 3.83 -13.69
N TRP A 551 11.32 4.14 -14.58
CA TRP A 551 11.20 5.48 -15.15
C TRP A 551 10.69 6.53 -14.15
N ALA A 552 9.90 6.09 -13.16
CA ALA A 552 9.37 6.91 -12.06
C ALA A 552 10.44 7.37 -11.05
N GLY A 553 11.69 6.92 -11.17
CA GLY A 553 12.76 7.39 -10.30
C GLY A 553 13.23 8.80 -10.65
N MET A 554 12.35 9.79 -10.52
CA MET A 554 12.65 11.20 -10.79
C MET A 554 13.41 11.82 -9.62
N ARG A 555 14.34 12.73 -9.89
CA ARG A 555 14.98 13.59 -8.89
C ARG A 555 14.23 14.90 -8.83
N GLY A 556 14.22 15.51 -7.66
CA GLY A 556 13.41 16.69 -7.41
C GLY A 556 14.06 17.64 -6.45
N ALA A 557 13.24 18.43 -5.78
CA ALA A 557 13.72 19.54 -4.98
C ALA A 557 14.57 19.16 -3.77
N VAL A 558 14.37 17.95 -3.20
CA VAL A 558 15.22 17.43 -2.12
C VAL A 558 16.67 17.35 -2.58
N THR A 559 16.92 16.94 -3.84
CA THR A 559 18.27 16.90 -4.43
C THR A 559 18.89 18.30 -4.44
N VAL A 560 18.13 19.33 -4.81
CA VAL A 560 18.63 20.71 -4.85
C VAL A 560 18.92 21.24 -3.44
N ALA A 561 17.99 21.07 -2.51
CA ALA A 561 18.17 21.49 -1.12
C ALA A 561 19.35 20.78 -0.46
N ALA A 562 19.48 19.46 -0.67
CA ALA A 562 20.59 18.68 -0.14
C ALA A 562 21.93 19.12 -0.75
N ALA A 563 22.00 19.46 -2.04
CA ALA A 563 23.22 19.96 -2.67
C ALA A 563 23.77 21.20 -1.99
N GLN A 564 22.88 22.10 -1.56
CA GLN A 564 23.28 23.33 -0.90
C GLN A 564 23.87 23.12 0.51
N THR A 565 23.61 21.96 1.14
CA THR A 565 24.22 21.61 2.44
C THR A 565 25.69 21.23 2.37
N LEU A 566 26.25 21.15 1.16
CA LEU A 566 27.69 20.95 0.99
C LEU A 566 28.45 22.13 1.64
N PRO A 567 29.45 21.84 2.51
CA PRO A 567 30.27 22.86 3.16
C PRO A 567 30.93 23.81 2.17
N ALA A 568 31.13 25.07 2.56
CA ALA A 568 31.68 26.11 1.69
C ALA A 568 33.13 25.82 1.23
N ASP A 569 33.87 25.01 1.98
CA ASP A 569 35.23 24.55 1.67
C ASP A 569 35.26 23.32 0.74
N THR A 570 34.11 22.85 0.26
CA THR A 570 34.04 21.73 -0.69
C THR A 570 34.72 22.09 -2.02
N PRO A 571 35.69 21.29 -2.52
CA PRO A 571 36.30 21.52 -3.82
C PRO A 571 35.26 21.49 -4.95
N GLY A 572 35.25 22.53 -5.78
CA GLY A 572 34.32 22.62 -6.91
C GLY A 572 32.84 22.71 -6.52
N ARG A 573 32.53 23.24 -5.32
CA ARG A 573 31.16 23.30 -4.77
C ARG A 573 30.14 23.83 -5.78
N ALA A 574 30.43 24.95 -6.44
CA ALA A 574 29.54 25.57 -7.42
C ALA A 574 29.17 24.59 -8.53
N LEU A 575 30.16 23.93 -9.15
CA LEU A 575 29.92 22.90 -10.16
C LEU A 575 29.12 21.72 -9.63
N LEU A 576 29.38 21.25 -8.41
CA LEU A 576 28.62 20.13 -7.84
C LEU A 576 27.14 20.48 -7.60
N VAL A 577 26.88 21.70 -7.11
CA VAL A 577 25.52 22.21 -6.93
C VAL A 577 24.82 22.34 -8.28
N VAL A 578 25.50 22.88 -9.30
CA VAL A 578 24.95 22.99 -10.66
C VAL A 578 24.70 21.62 -11.29
N VAL A 579 25.59 20.66 -11.11
CA VAL A 579 25.37 19.28 -11.58
C VAL A 579 24.14 18.68 -10.90
N ALA A 580 24.02 18.77 -9.57
CA ALA A 580 22.84 18.28 -8.85
C ALA A 580 21.55 18.97 -9.33
N PHE A 581 21.61 20.28 -9.57
CA PHE A 581 20.52 21.06 -10.11
C PHE A 581 20.11 20.59 -11.51
N ILE A 582 21.06 20.48 -12.45
CA ILE A 582 20.79 20.03 -13.82
C ILE A 582 20.22 18.61 -13.78
N VAL A 583 20.75 17.72 -12.94
CA VAL A 583 20.21 16.36 -12.78
C VAL A 583 18.76 16.39 -12.31
N ALA A 584 18.43 17.19 -11.29
CA ALA A 584 17.06 17.34 -10.80
C ALA A 584 16.13 17.93 -11.86
N ALA A 585 16.53 19.04 -12.49
CA ALA A 585 15.74 19.72 -13.52
C ALA A 585 15.51 18.83 -14.74
N PHE A 586 16.56 18.20 -15.28
CA PHE A 586 16.44 17.32 -16.46
C PHE A 586 15.67 16.05 -16.14
N SER A 587 15.84 15.48 -14.95
CA SER A 587 15.03 14.35 -14.51
C SER A 587 13.55 14.72 -14.49
N LEU A 588 13.18 15.87 -13.92
CA LEU A 588 11.80 16.33 -13.86
C LEU A 588 11.23 16.68 -15.25
N LEU A 589 12.01 17.37 -16.10
CA LEU A 589 11.62 17.74 -17.47
C LEU A 589 11.45 16.51 -18.37
N ILE A 590 12.46 15.64 -18.41
CA ILE A 590 12.51 14.49 -19.32
C ILE A 590 11.64 13.37 -18.76
N GLN A 591 11.93 12.86 -17.56
CA GLN A 591 11.20 11.71 -17.02
C GLN A 591 9.77 12.12 -16.64
N GLY A 592 9.56 13.30 -16.05
CA GLY A 592 8.23 13.77 -15.66
C GLY A 592 7.33 14.13 -16.83
N GLY A 593 7.89 14.74 -17.88
CA GLY A 593 7.14 15.00 -19.12
C GLY A 593 6.77 13.72 -19.89
N THR A 594 7.62 12.68 -19.81
CA THR A 594 7.43 11.45 -20.60
C THR A 594 6.74 10.31 -19.86
N ILE A 595 6.69 10.31 -18.53
CA ILE A 595 6.14 9.19 -17.76
C ILE A 595 4.63 8.99 -17.98
N GLY A 596 3.87 10.07 -18.12
CA GLY A 596 2.43 9.99 -18.44
C GLY A 596 2.20 9.33 -19.81
N TRP A 597 2.96 9.75 -20.81
CA TRP A 597 2.95 9.12 -22.14
C TRP A 597 3.37 7.65 -22.09
N LEU A 598 4.44 7.33 -21.34
CA LEU A 598 4.95 5.97 -21.19
C LEU A 598 3.94 5.06 -20.49
N ALA A 599 3.31 5.54 -19.42
CA ALA A 599 2.27 4.82 -18.70
C ALA A 599 1.05 4.57 -19.60
N GLY A 600 0.61 5.56 -20.37
CA GLY A 600 -0.46 5.39 -21.37
C GLY A 600 -0.09 4.40 -22.48
N ARG A 601 1.16 4.42 -22.95
CA ARG A 601 1.66 3.47 -23.96
C ARG A 601 1.71 2.03 -23.45
N LEU A 602 1.97 1.86 -22.16
CA LEU A 602 2.04 0.57 -21.46
C LEU A 602 0.70 0.16 -20.84
N ALA A 603 -0.39 0.89 -21.10
CA ALA A 603 -1.71 0.62 -20.56
C ALA A 603 -2.14 -0.85 -20.81
N PRO A 604 -2.92 -1.43 -19.88
CA PRO A 604 -3.48 -2.77 -20.05
C PRO A 604 -4.28 -2.87 -21.36
N ASP A 605 -4.28 -4.07 -21.96
CA ASP A 605 -5.13 -4.34 -23.13
C ASP A 605 -6.61 -4.40 -22.71
N ALA A 606 -7.51 -4.32 -23.68
CA ALA A 606 -8.96 -4.32 -23.44
C ALA A 606 -9.43 -5.53 -22.61
N GLU A 607 -8.79 -6.69 -22.81
CA GLU A 607 -9.10 -7.90 -22.06
C GLU A 607 -8.64 -7.81 -20.59
N ALA A 608 -7.45 -7.27 -20.32
CA ALA A 608 -7.02 -7.02 -18.94
C ALA A 608 -7.90 -5.97 -18.25
N ILE A 609 -8.33 -4.93 -18.96
CA ILE A 609 -9.27 -3.92 -18.44
C ILE A 609 -10.61 -4.59 -18.09
N ALA A 610 -11.17 -5.41 -18.98
CA ALA A 610 -12.43 -6.10 -18.73
C ALA A 610 -12.35 -7.06 -17.53
N ARG A 611 -11.23 -7.81 -17.39
CA ARG A 611 -10.98 -8.65 -16.20
C ARG A 611 -10.89 -7.83 -14.92
N GLN A 612 -10.17 -6.71 -14.96
CA GLN A 612 -10.05 -5.81 -13.82
C GLN A 612 -11.41 -5.23 -13.42
N GLN A 613 -12.23 -4.79 -14.39
CA GLN A 613 -13.59 -4.30 -14.13
C GLN A 613 -14.48 -5.38 -13.50
N ALA A 614 -14.46 -6.61 -14.02
CA ALA A 614 -15.21 -7.72 -13.43
C ALA A 614 -14.77 -8.03 -12.00
N GLU A 615 -13.46 -8.02 -11.73
CA GLU A 615 -12.92 -8.20 -10.38
C GLU A 615 -13.33 -7.06 -9.44
N THR A 616 -13.30 -5.80 -9.90
CA THR A 616 -13.77 -4.65 -9.11
C THR A 616 -15.25 -4.76 -8.75
N VAL A 617 -16.09 -5.21 -9.68
CA VAL A 617 -17.53 -5.43 -9.43
C VAL A 617 -17.74 -6.54 -8.40
N GLU A 618 -17.00 -7.65 -8.52
CA GLU A 618 -17.07 -8.74 -7.54
C GLU A 618 -16.59 -8.28 -6.16
N GLU A 619 -15.51 -7.51 -6.09
CA GLU A 619 -14.96 -6.97 -4.85
C GLU A 619 -15.94 -5.98 -4.19
N HIS A 620 -16.57 -5.12 -4.98
CA HIS A 620 -17.60 -4.21 -4.50
C HIS A 620 -18.81 -4.95 -3.94
N SER A 621 -19.26 -6.01 -4.61
CA SER A 621 -20.37 -6.87 -4.14
C SER A 621 -20.05 -7.50 -2.78
N ARG A 622 -18.82 -8.02 -2.60
CA ARG A 622 -18.36 -8.59 -1.32
C ARG A 622 -18.24 -7.54 -0.22
N LEU A 623 -17.89 -6.30 -0.57
CA LEU A 623 -17.89 -5.18 0.39
C LEU A 623 -19.30 -4.85 0.86
N LEU A 624 -20.27 -4.78 -0.06
CA LEU A 624 -21.68 -4.54 0.28
C LEU A 624 -22.21 -5.64 1.21
N GLU A 625 -21.96 -6.92 0.91
CA GLU A 625 -22.35 -8.02 1.80
C GLU A 625 -21.74 -7.89 3.21
N LEU A 626 -20.49 -7.42 3.31
CA LEU A 626 -19.84 -7.19 4.61
C LEU A 626 -20.51 -6.05 5.37
N LEU A 627 -20.87 -4.97 4.67
CA LEU A 627 -21.56 -3.82 5.25
C LEU A 627 -22.99 -4.16 5.70
N GLU A 628 -23.72 -4.94 4.91
CA GLU A 628 -25.06 -5.43 5.26
C GLU A 628 -25.01 -6.32 6.50
N ARG A 629 -24.09 -7.30 6.52
CA ARG A 629 -23.89 -8.17 7.69
C ARG A 629 -23.51 -7.39 8.94
N ALA A 630 -22.68 -6.36 8.81
CA ALA A 630 -22.30 -5.52 9.93
C ALA A 630 -23.48 -4.67 10.43
N ALA A 631 -24.26 -4.07 9.53
CA ALA A 631 -25.46 -3.30 9.88
C ALA A 631 -26.51 -4.17 10.59
N ALA A 632 -26.69 -5.42 10.16
CA ALA A 632 -27.64 -6.36 10.76
C ALA A 632 -27.28 -6.80 12.19
N THR A 633 -26.09 -6.45 12.72
CA THR A 633 -25.74 -6.70 14.12
C THR A 633 -26.32 -5.69 15.10
N VAL A 634 -26.86 -4.58 14.58
CA VAL A 634 -27.43 -3.49 15.38
C VAL A 634 -28.94 -3.68 15.43
N ASP A 635 -29.50 -3.61 16.65
CA ASP A 635 -30.94 -3.68 16.88
C ASP A 635 -31.60 -2.34 16.51
N ASP A 636 -32.72 -2.38 15.80
CA ASP A 636 -33.49 -1.21 15.37
C ASP A 636 -34.11 -0.45 16.56
N ALA A 637 -34.24 -1.09 17.72
CA ALA A 637 -34.73 -0.46 18.95
C ALA A 637 -33.71 0.46 19.64
N VAL A 638 -32.47 0.52 19.16
CA VAL A 638 -31.41 1.35 19.73
C VAL A 638 -31.63 2.83 19.38
N GLU A 639 -31.52 3.71 20.38
CA GLU A 639 -31.48 5.16 20.17
C GLU A 639 -30.30 5.52 19.24
N ASP A 640 -30.55 6.32 18.20
CA ASP A 640 -29.60 6.59 17.12
C ASP A 640 -29.15 5.33 16.33
N ALA A 641 -30.05 4.35 16.12
CA ALA A 641 -29.80 3.17 15.30
C ALA A 641 -29.06 3.44 13.95
N PRO A 642 -29.33 4.54 13.21
CA PRO A 642 -28.54 4.88 12.02
C PRO A 642 -27.04 5.09 12.30
N LEU A 643 -26.69 5.87 13.33
CA LEU A 643 -25.28 6.11 13.70
C LEU A 643 -24.62 4.83 14.24
N ALA A 644 -25.36 4.02 14.99
CA ALA A 644 -24.88 2.73 15.47
C ALA A 644 -24.59 1.76 14.31
N ARG A 645 -25.44 1.72 13.28
CA ARG A 645 -25.21 0.93 12.05
C ARG A 645 -23.95 1.38 11.32
N LEU A 646 -23.75 2.69 11.13
CA LEU A 646 -22.54 3.24 10.51
C LEU A 646 -21.28 2.93 11.33
N ALA A 647 -21.36 2.96 12.66
CA ALA A 647 -20.25 2.59 13.54
C ALA A 647 -19.88 1.10 13.41
N ALA A 648 -20.88 0.20 13.34
CA ALA A 648 -20.66 -1.22 13.14
C ALA A 648 -20.04 -1.52 11.76
N GLN A 649 -20.57 -0.89 10.71
CA GLN A 649 -20.02 -0.98 9.35
C GLN A 649 -18.56 -0.49 9.28
N ARG A 650 -18.26 0.68 9.87
CA ARG A 650 -16.89 1.19 9.97
C ARG A 650 -15.97 0.20 10.69
N ALA A 651 -16.40 -0.36 11.81
CA ALA A 651 -15.61 -1.34 12.55
C ALA A 651 -15.29 -2.57 11.66
N ALA A 652 -16.27 -3.08 10.93
CA ALA A 652 -16.09 -4.20 10.01
C ALA A 652 -15.09 -3.88 8.88
N LEU A 653 -15.18 -2.69 8.26
CA LEU A 653 -14.21 -2.25 7.25
C LEU A 653 -12.80 -2.12 7.81
N LEU A 654 -12.65 -1.59 9.03
CA LEU A 654 -11.34 -1.43 9.66
C LEU A 654 -10.72 -2.77 10.06
N ASP A 655 -11.52 -3.74 10.47
CA ASP A 655 -11.06 -5.11 10.72
C ASP A 655 -10.67 -5.80 9.41
N ALA A 656 -11.45 -5.63 8.36
CA ALA A 656 -11.14 -6.12 7.02
C ALA A 656 -9.84 -5.51 6.47
N ARG A 657 -9.57 -4.22 6.75
CA ARG A 657 -8.31 -3.53 6.45
C ARG A 657 -7.13 -4.13 7.21
N ASP A 658 -7.28 -4.43 8.50
CA ASP A 658 -6.21 -5.01 9.33
C ASP A 658 -5.88 -6.46 8.94
N ASP A 659 -6.88 -7.20 8.48
CA ASP A 659 -6.72 -8.52 7.90
C ASP A 659 -6.29 -8.49 6.42
N GLY A 660 -6.41 -7.34 5.78
CA GLY A 660 -6.08 -7.10 4.37
C GLY A 660 -6.92 -7.90 3.38
N THR A 661 -8.16 -8.26 3.74
CA THR A 661 -9.00 -9.14 2.93
C THR A 661 -9.49 -8.50 1.63
N PHE A 662 -9.47 -7.18 1.57
CA PHE A 662 -9.87 -6.38 0.41
C PHE A 662 -8.71 -5.50 -0.05
N ASP A 663 -8.84 -5.01 -1.28
CA ASP A 663 -7.97 -3.97 -1.81
C ASP A 663 -8.06 -2.67 -0.98
N ALA A 664 -6.94 -1.96 -0.88
CA ALA A 664 -6.84 -0.76 -0.06
C ALA A 664 -7.68 0.40 -0.63
N GLU A 665 -7.78 0.51 -1.95
CA GLU A 665 -8.54 1.57 -2.62
C GLU A 665 -10.05 1.36 -2.44
N ALA A 666 -10.52 0.13 -2.63
CA ALA A 666 -11.92 -0.23 -2.42
C ALA A 666 -12.35 -0.01 -0.96
N LEU A 667 -11.51 -0.38 0.01
CA LEU A 667 -11.75 -0.10 1.44
C LEU A 667 -11.75 1.40 1.76
N SER A 668 -10.83 2.17 1.16
CA SER A 668 -10.79 3.63 1.35
C SER A 668 -12.07 4.27 0.83
N GLY A 669 -12.52 3.91 -0.38
CA GLY A 669 -13.77 4.40 -0.95
C GLY A 669 -14.99 4.06 -0.09
N ALA A 670 -15.08 2.82 0.42
CA ALA A 670 -16.17 2.42 1.31
C ALA A 670 -16.16 3.19 2.65
N LEU A 671 -14.97 3.40 3.24
CA LEU A 671 -14.84 4.22 4.46
C LEU A 671 -15.24 5.68 4.20
N GLU A 672 -14.88 6.24 3.06
CA GLU A 672 -15.24 7.60 2.67
C GLU A 672 -16.74 7.77 2.45
N ALA A 673 -17.41 6.79 1.86
CA ALA A 673 -18.87 6.79 1.69
C ALA A 673 -19.59 6.80 3.05
N ILE A 674 -19.18 5.92 3.98
CA ILE A 674 -19.73 5.88 5.35
C ILE A 674 -19.43 7.18 6.10
N ASP A 675 -18.24 7.75 5.92
CA ASP A 675 -17.86 9.02 6.54
C ASP A 675 -18.77 10.16 6.05
N ALA A 676 -19.08 10.20 4.75
CA ALA A 676 -19.99 11.19 4.18
C ALA A 676 -21.43 11.02 4.69
N GLU A 677 -21.91 9.78 4.79
CA GLU A 677 -23.25 9.49 5.33
C GLU A 677 -23.36 9.89 6.80
N GLN A 678 -22.35 9.57 7.62
CA GLN A 678 -22.32 9.99 9.03
C GLN A 678 -22.34 11.52 9.16
N ILE A 679 -21.50 12.23 8.39
CA ILE A 679 -21.48 13.71 8.41
C ILE A 679 -22.85 14.28 8.01
N SER A 680 -23.49 13.71 6.98
CA SER A 680 -24.84 14.15 6.57
C SER A 680 -25.88 13.93 7.66
N LEU A 681 -25.82 12.83 8.41
CA LEU A 681 -26.76 12.56 9.50
C LEU A 681 -26.52 13.50 10.69
N GLU A 682 -25.26 13.73 11.07
CA GLU A 682 -24.90 14.65 12.16
C GLU A 682 -25.35 16.09 11.85
N LEU A 683 -25.22 16.53 10.58
CA LEU A 683 -25.70 17.84 10.14
C LEU A 683 -27.23 17.96 10.17
N ARG A 684 -27.97 16.87 9.93
CA ARG A 684 -29.44 16.86 9.97
C ARG A 684 -30.02 16.72 11.38
N GLY A 685 -29.35 15.99 12.27
CA GLY A 685 -29.77 15.80 13.66
C GLY A 685 -29.35 16.92 14.61
N GLY A 686 -28.48 17.84 14.17
CA GLY A 686 -28.09 19.04 14.90
C GLY A 686 -28.94 20.29 14.63
N ALA A 687 -29.99 20.18 13.80
CA ALA A 687 -31.02 21.19 13.56
C ALA A 687 -32.31 20.81 14.29
#